data_AF-A0A1J8PNN4-F1
#
_entry.id   AF-A0A1J8PNN4-F1
#
_cell.length_a   1.000
_cell.length_b   1.000
_cell.length_c   1.000
_cell.angle_alpha   90.00
_cell.angle_beta   90.00
_cell.angle_gamma   90.00
#
_symmetry.space_group_name_H-M   'P 1'
#
loop_
_entity.id
_entity.type
_entity.pdbx_description
1 polymer ?
#
loop_
_entity_poly.entity_id
_entity_poly.type
_entity_poly.pdbx_seq_one_letter_code
_entity_poly.pdbx_strand_id
1 'polypeptide(L)'
;MNHPFAINECSVNLWESFVPLGLLASSSMGGINRAVLFAHLPVLEPPHHLGSPISSVVALTRESLVIVFLSHLFRLPQTADSDTSQGQQQQLFPNRVHQWDDVQRLLTYVYVKATKAAQDLGKVLLDISVVLKDVSDGFSTDFGHGMDMCFQIQGDPPILYLPESIEALPTVFIIPDIITEAHHQRSVPVIASCDASPSSYPVVALGGTFDHLHAGHKILLSMAAWIASSKVVVGVTDDDLLKNKSNKHVLESMTVRMERTRSFLQLFRPDLEYQIVPLRDVCGPTGWDPNIQALVVSMETLPGAAAVDKKRATESLPPLRTFVIDVISSDSEKLDHEDMEMLKQTKLSNGSMHYLYHILSALHIPGITSAITVEPTAVPNSVNVDLHYPFHLPLPADAHDQLPLLVNYASPSETPAISLKTRPTTVYRPKSLDAHERARLRSLHHGETEPIEWEEMTVSGPDVEDRHTLSQLARMTANAYQLPGHKNWYELDASWNVNASFPFGWDNDEDGFRGHVFRSRDNSTIVLSIKGTTLQGPTSKKDKLNDNLLFSCCCARVDFSWVFSTVCDCYSWSALHRKCDDTCLSAALVQDSLFYSTGVKLVNDLRFLYPFSNIWLVGHSLGGSLASLLGSTFGLPAVAFEAPGERMAANRLHLPLPPPIGNASLPPVPITHVYHNADPIPQGTCTGVASACAQAGYALETRCHLGKSIVYDTVQKLGWHVDVRKHVIKEVILGVLDFEEDWPNEDGIDRAVPMAREEEDCVDCFKWEFGHFKDKDPDI
;
A
#
# COMPACT_ATOMS: atom_id res chain seq x y z
N MET A 1 -45.50 42.71 50.71
CA MET A 1 -45.81 41.45 51.43
C MET A 1 -45.18 40.33 50.62
N ASN A 2 -43.86 40.15 50.65
CA ASN A 2 -42.97 39.74 51.75
C ASN A 2 -42.63 38.25 51.59
N HIS A 3 -41.43 37.98 51.05
CA HIS A 3 -40.50 36.91 51.45
C HIS A 3 -40.55 36.65 52.97
N PRO A 4 -40.14 35.46 53.50
CA PRO A 4 -38.76 34.93 53.32
C PRO A 4 -38.47 33.42 53.62
N PHE A 5 -37.33 32.83 53.20
CA PHE A 5 -36.07 32.46 53.93
C PHE A 5 -35.85 30.93 53.75
N ALA A 6 -34.67 30.31 53.65
CA ALA A 6 -33.27 30.74 53.80
C ALA A 6 -32.32 29.74 53.09
N ILE A 7 -31.12 30.26 52.83
CA ILE A 7 -29.89 29.63 52.33
C ILE A 7 -29.32 28.66 53.40
N ASN A 8 -28.63 27.60 52.96
CA ASN A 8 -27.38 27.21 53.59
C ASN A 8 -26.44 26.56 52.55
N GLU A 9 -25.33 27.25 52.30
CA GLU A 9 -24.14 26.75 51.64
C GLU A 9 -23.47 25.68 52.52
N CYS A 10 -22.99 24.61 51.89
CA CYS A 10 -21.79 23.92 52.35
C CYS A 10 -21.00 23.50 51.11
N SER A 11 -20.04 24.34 50.77
CA SER A 11 -18.95 24.11 49.84
C SER A 11 -18.17 22.83 50.18
N VAL A 12 -18.09 21.90 49.24
CA VAL A 12 -16.94 20.99 49.10
C VAL A 12 -16.44 21.13 47.68
N ASN A 13 -15.33 21.85 47.55
CA ASN A 13 -14.51 21.90 46.35
C ASN A 13 -14.04 20.47 46.01
N LEU A 14 -14.50 19.92 44.89
CA LEU A 14 -13.78 18.86 44.18
C LEU A 14 -13.47 19.43 42.81
N TRP A 15 -12.23 19.89 42.67
CA TRP A 15 -11.64 20.26 41.40
C TRP A 15 -11.66 19.03 40.50
N GLU A 16 -12.50 19.03 39.46
CA GLU A 16 -12.30 18.15 38.32
C GLU A 16 -10.97 18.55 37.66
N SER A 17 -9.98 17.68 37.77
CA SER A 17 -8.66 17.89 37.19
C SER A 17 -8.73 17.85 35.67
N PHE A 18 -8.94 19.02 35.06
CA PHE A 18 -8.63 19.24 33.65
C PHE A 18 -7.13 19.04 33.45
N VAL A 19 -6.74 17.98 32.72
CA VAL A 19 -5.38 17.85 32.20
C VAL A 19 -5.46 17.99 30.68
N PRO A 20 -5.08 19.14 30.11
CA PRO A 20 -4.84 19.25 28.68
C PRO A 20 -3.78 18.21 28.28
N LEU A 21 -3.95 17.52 27.14
CA LEU A 21 -2.99 16.52 26.62
C LEU A 21 -1.54 17.04 26.53
N GLY A 22 -1.33 18.37 26.49
CA GLY A 22 -0.02 19.00 26.55
C GLY A 22 0.68 18.99 27.92
N LEU A 23 -0.03 18.71 29.03
CA LEU A 23 0.54 18.67 30.39
C LEU A 23 0.93 17.27 30.88
N LEU A 24 0.46 16.20 30.24
CA LEU A 24 0.93 14.82 30.55
C LEU A 24 2.36 14.58 30.05
N ALA A 25 2.89 15.44 29.17
CA ALA A 25 4.24 15.35 28.65
C ALA A 25 5.32 15.95 29.59
N SER A 26 4.94 16.67 30.67
CA SER A 26 5.89 17.44 31.50
C SER A 26 5.98 17.05 32.98
N SER A 27 5.32 15.98 33.42
CA SER A 27 5.46 15.47 34.79
C SER A 27 5.97 14.04 34.81
N SER A 28 6.90 13.76 35.72
CA SER A 28 7.61 12.49 35.93
C SER A 28 6.71 11.31 36.34
N MET A 29 5.70 10.95 35.53
CA MET A 29 4.99 9.68 35.63
C MET A 29 5.66 8.67 34.70
N GLY A 30 6.02 7.49 35.23
CA GLY A 30 6.49 6.37 34.41
C GLY A 30 5.48 6.10 33.30
N GLY A 31 5.93 5.98 32.05
CA GLY A 31 5.00 5.86 30.92
C GLY A 31 4.11 4.62 31.03
N ILE A 32 2.91 4.71 30.44
CA ILE A 32 1.87 3.68 30.47
C ILE A 32 2.34 2.47 29.66
N ASN A 33 2.48 1.31 30.30
CA ASN A 33 2.93 0.11 29.61
C ASN A 33 1.75 -0.59 28.96
N ARG A 34 0.66 -0.80 29.70
CA ARG A 34 -0.50 -1.58 29.25
C ARG A 34 -1.77 -0.75 29.38
N ALA A 35 -2.51 -0.60 28.29
CA ALA A 35 -3.72 0.22 28.24
C ALA A 35 -4.90 -0.49 27.59
N VAL A 36 -6.11 -0.06 27.95
CA VAL A 36 -7.35 -0.42 27.26
C VAL A 36 -8.07 0.83 26.77
N LEU A 37 -8.60 0.78 25.54
CA LEU A 37 -9.48 1.79 24.96
C LEU A 37 -10.86 1.18 24.74
N PHE A 38 -11.89 1.77 25.34
CA PHE A 38 -13.29 1.45 25.06
C PHE A 38 -13.90 2.48 24.11
N ALA A 39 -14.59 1.99 23.09
CA ALA A 39 -15.35 2.82 22.15
C ALA A 39 -16.67 2.14 21.75
N HIS A 40 -17.74 2.91 21.65
CA HIS A 40 -19.05 2.45 21.19
C HIS A 40 -19.14 2.52 19.67
N LEU A 41 -19.67 1.46 19.03
CA LEU A 41 -19.89 1.42 17.59
C LEU A 41 -21.38 1.30 17.25
N PRO A 42 -22.04 2.36 16.79
CA PRO A 42 -23.45 2.30 16.42
C PRO A 42 -23.72 1.59 15.09
N VAL A 43 -22.71 1.50 14.23
CA VAL A 43 -22.73 0.86 12.90
C VAL A 43 -21.43 0.09 12.65
N LEU A 44 -21.43 -0.86 11.71
CA LEU A 44 -20.24 -1.63 11.32
C LEU A 44 -19.34 -0.92 10.28
N GLU A 45 -19.68 0.31 9.89
CA GLU A 45 -18.83 1.11 9.00
C GLU A 45 -17.50 1.48 9.69
N PRO A 46 -16.39 1.63 8.94
CA PRO A 46 -15.10 2.05 9.50
C PRO A 46 -15.21 3.32 10.35
N PRO A 47 -14.77 3.30 11.63
CA PRO A 47 -14.99 4.41 12.56
C PRO A 47 -13.95 5.52 12.35
N HIS A 48 -14.12 6.30 11.28
CA HIS A 48 -13.19 7.37 10.91
C HIS A 48 -12.96 8.40 12.02
N HIS A 49 -13.98 8.69 12.81
CA HIS A 49 -13.95 9.60 13.96
C HIS A 49 -13.04 9.14 15.11
N LEU A 50 -12.60 7.88 15.10
CA LEU A 50 -11.68 7.31 16.10
C LEU A 50 -10.22 7.32 15.64
N GLY A 51 -9.91 7.84 14.45
CA GLY A 51 -8.54 7.87 13.92
C GLY A 51 -7.55 8.60 14.84
N SER A 52 -7.82 9.85 15.18
CA SER A 52 -6.98 10.62 16.10
C SER A 52 -6.99 10.08 17.54
N PRO A 53 -8.15 9.66 18.11
CA PRO A 53 -8.18 8.97 19.40
C PRO A 53 -7.27 7.74 19.48
N ILE A 54 -7.36 6.83 18.51
CA ILE A 54 -6.52 5.62 18.46
C ILE A 54 -5.04 6.01 18.41
N SER A 55 -4.69 6.98 17.57
CA SER A 55 -3.30 7.45 17.42
C SER A 55 -2.77 8.07 18.73
N SER A 56 -3.61 8.80 19.45
CA SER A 56 -3.29 9.41 20.74
C SER A 56 -3.04 8.35 21.83
N VAL A 57 -3.88 7.31 21.90
CA VAL A 57 -3.68 6.20 22.85
C VAL A 57 -2.42 5.42 22.54
N VAL A 58 -2.14 5.18 21.26
CA VAL A 58 -0.90 4.56 20.80
C VAL A 58 0.32 5.40 21.21
N ALA A 59 0.22 6.73 21.13
CA ALA A 59 1.29 7.62 21.58
C ALA A 59 1.59 7.53 23.08
N LEU A 60 0.60 7.21 23.89
CA LEU A 60 0.74 7.09 25.35
C LEU A 60 1.16 5.69 25.82
N THR A 61 0.86 4.64 25.03
CA THR A 61 1.05 3.23 25.41
C THR A 61 2.40 2.67 24.95
N ARG A 62 3.10 1.87 25.77
CA ARG A 62 4.44 1.34 25.44
C ARG A 62 4.48 -0.13 25.05
N GLU A 63 3.75 -1.01 25.74
CA GLU A 63 3.89 -2.46 25.59
C GLU A 63 2.65 -3.12 24.99
N SER A 64 1.45 -2.83 25.49
CA SER A 64 0.21 -3.47 25.01
C SER A 64 -0.99 -2.53 25.03
N LEU A 65 -1.73 -2.52 23.93
CA LEU A 65 -2.99 -1.79 23.77
C LEU A 65 -4.11 -2.77 23.39
N VAL A 66 -5.18 -2.80 24.19
CA VAL A 66 -6.42 -3.51 23.86
C VAL A 66 -7.50 -2.50 23.49
N ILE A 67 -8.05 -2.61 22.28
CA ILE A 67 -9.16 -1.76 21.82
C ILE A 67 -10.44 -2.61 21.87
N VAL A 68 -11.41 -2.19 22.69
CA VAL A 68 -12.68 -2.89 22.88
C VAL A 68 -13.79 -2.07 22.23
N PHE A 69 -14.40 -2.65 21.20
CA PHE A 69 -15.60 -2.08 20.58
C PHE A 69 -16.87 -2.70 21.17
N LEU A 70 -17.76 -1.84 21.63
CA LEU A 70 -19.03 -2.20 22.26
C LEU A 70 -20.18 -1.91 21.31
N SER A 71 -20.97 -2.92 20.93
CA SER A 71 -22.14 -2.74 20.05
C SER A 71 -23.12 -3.90 20.14
N HIS A 72 -24.43 -3.62 20.05
CA HIS A 72 -25.46 -4.66 19.89
C HIS A 72 -25.31 -5.49 18.60
N LEU A 73 -24.54 -4.98 17.62
CA LEU A 73 -24.25 -5.68 16.37
C LEU A 73 -23.35 -6.91 16.57
N PHE A 74 -22.71 -7.03 17.74
CA PHE A 74 -21.81 -8.15 18.09
C PHE A 74 -22.49 -9.26 18.91
N ARG A 75 -23.81 -9.19 19.11
CA ARG A 75 -24.56 -10.14 19.93
C ARG A 75 -24.42 -11.58 19.46
N LEU A 76 -24.09 -12.48 20.39
CA LEU A 76 -24.05 -13.92 20.14
C LEU A 76 -25.45 -14.56 20.33
N PRO A 77 -25.83 -15.55 19.52
CA PRO A 77 -27.02 -16.36 19.79
C PRO A 77 -26.85 -17.07 21.13
N GLN A 78 -27.74 -16.81 22.09
CA GLN A 78 -27.75 -17.57 23.34
C GLN A 78 -28.18 -19.01 23.04
N THR A 79 -27.45 -19.98 23.60
CA THR A 79 -27.91 -21.36 23.66
C THR A 79 -29.27 -21.36 24.36
N ALA A 80 -30.31 -21.85 23.69
CA ALA A 80 -31.66 -21.87 24.23
C ALA A 80 -31.66 -22.55 25.60
N ASP A 81 -31.77 -21.75 26.66
CA ASP A 81 -32.19 -22.26 27.96
C ASP A 81 -33.61 -22.79 27.77
N SER A 82 -33.74 -24.07 28.07
CA SER A 82 -35.00 -24.80 28.09
C SER A 82 -35.86 -24.28 29.24
N ASP A 83 -36.47 -23.12 29.08
CA ASP A 83 -37.72 -22.71 29.74
C ASP A 83 -37.98 -21.22 29.49
N THR A 84 -38.80 -20.90 28.48
CA THR A 84 -39.88 -19.91 28.63
C THR A 84 -40.73 -19.84 27.36
N SER A 85 -41.95 -20.36 27.49
CA SER A 85 -43.04 -20.15 26.55
C SER A 85 -43.60 -18.74 26.71
N GLN A 86 -43.03 -17.73 26.05
CA GLN A 86 -43.76 -16.50 25.69
C GLN A 86 -43.30 -16.00 24.32
N GLY A 87 -44.20 -16.12 23.34
CA GLY A 87 -44.03 -15.52 22.04
C GLY A 87 -44.13 -13.99 22.09
N GLN A 88 -43.60 -13.37 21.03
CA GLN A 88 -43.56 -11.92 20.73
C GLN A 88 -42.35 -11.14 21.27
N GLN A 89 -41.18 -11.46 20.73
CA GLN A 89 -40.30 -10.54 19.98
C GLN A 89 -39.12 -11.37 19.47
N GLN A 90 -39.14 -11.77 18.19
CA GLN A 90 -37.93 -12.23 17.53
C GLN A 90 -36.99 -11.03 17.44
N GLN A 91 -36.18 -10.81 18.48
CA GLN A 91 -34.99 -9.96 18.34
C GLN A 91 -34.13 -10.62 17.28
N LEU A 92 -34.05 -9.99 16.10
CA LEU A 92 -33.24 -10.43 14.97
C LEU A 92 -31.79 -10.55 15.45
N PHE A 93 -31.29 -11.77 15.63
CA PHE A 93 -29.86 -11.97 15.84
C PHE A 93 -29.12 -11.62 14.53
N PRO A 94 -28.01 -10.88 14.59
CA PRO A 94 -27.23 -10.56 13.40
C PRO A 94 -26.72 -11.85 12.72
N ASN A 95 -26.84 -11.91 11.39
CA ASN A 95 -26.22 -12.99 10.62
C ASN A 95 -24.72 -12.68 10.44
N ARG A 96 -23.86 -13.38 11.19
CA ARG A 96 -22.41 -13.12 11.20
C ARG A 96 -21.74 -13.39 9.85
N VAL A 97 -22.29 -14.33 9.07
CA VAL A 97 -21.81 -14.62 7.71
C VAL A 97 -22.19 -13.49 6.75
N HIS A 98 -23.34 -12.85 6.91
CA HIS A 98 -23.73 -11.68 6.10
C HIS A 98 -22.93 -10.42 6.47
N GLN A 99 -22.49 -10.29 7.73
CA GLN A 99 -21.65 -9.19 8.20
C GLN A 99 -20.14 -9.40 7.94
N TRP A 100 -19.77 -10.45 7.20
CA TRP A 100 -18.36 -10.82 6.98
C TRP A 100 -17.54 -9.65 6.47
N ASP A 101 -17.99 -9.00 5.39
CA ASP A 101 -17.23 -7.91 4.75
C ASP A 101 -17.14 -6.68 5.66
N ASP A 102 -18.23 -6.31 6.33
CA ASP A 102 -18.26 -5.15 7.23
C ASP A 102 -17.33 -5.32 8.42
N VAL A 103 -17.34 -6.49 9.07
CA VAL A 103 -16.45 -6.80 10.20
C VAL A 103 -14.99 -6.84 9.75
N GLN A 104 -14.72 -7.37 8.57
CA GLN A 104 -13.36 -7.39 8.02
C GLN A 104 -12.85 -5.98 7.72
N ARG A 105 -13.67 -5.10 7.14
CA ARG A 105 -13.35 -3.67 6.90
C ARG A 105 -13.07 -2.96 8.21
N LEU A 106 -13.93 -3.13 9.21
CA LEU A 106 -13.77 -2.57 10.54
C LEU A 106 -12.43 -2.98 11.18
N LEU A 107 -12.17 -4.29 11.24
CA LEU A 107 -10.95 -4.80 11.87
C LEU A 107 -9.71 -4.29 11.13
N THR A 108 -9.71 -4.34 9.80
CA THR A 108 -8.54 -3.89 9.03
C THR A 108 -8.29 -2.40 9.22
N TYR A 109 -9.31 -1.55 9.17
CA TYR A 109 -9.16 -0.11 9.40
C TYR A 109 -8.50 0.17 10.75
N VAL A 110 -8.99 -0.46 11.82
CA VAL A 110 -8.52 -0.20 13.18
C VAL A 110 -7.09 -0.71 13.38
N TYR A 111 -6.81 -1.94 12.94
CA TYR A 111 -5.46 -2.50 13.04
C TYR A 111 -4.45 -1.66 12.30
N VAL A 112 -4.81 -1.21 11.10
CA VAL A 112 -3.92 -0.37 10.30
C VAL A 112 -3.70 0.98 10.96
N LYS A 113 -4.76 1.73 11.33
CA LYS A 113 -4.56 3.04 11.96
C LYS A 113 -3.69 2.95 13.20
N ALA A 114 -3.90 1.92 14.02
CA ALA A 114 -3.12 1.73 15.24
C ALA A 114 -1.66 1.31 14.95
N THR A 115 -1.42 0.40 13.99
CA THR A 115 -0.06 -0.03 13.62
C THR A 115 0.72 1.09 12.93
N LYS A 116 0.10 1.89 12.06
CA LYS A 116 0.73 3.06 11.42
C LYS A 116 1.19 4.08 12.46
N ALA A 117 0.29 4.45 13.38
CA ALA A 117 0.62 5.32 14.50
C ALA A 117 1.77 4.77 15.36
N ALA A 118 1.83 3.45 15.58
CA ALA A 118 2.90 2.83 16.34
C ALA A 118 4.24 2.90 15.60
N GLN A 119 4.25 2.64 14.30
CA GLN A 119 5.43 2.72 13.44
C GLN A 119 5.98 4.14 13.33
N ASP A 120 5.12 5.14 13.12
CA ASP A 120 5.49 6.57 13.04
C ASP A 120 6.19 7.05 14.32
N LEU A 121 5.88 6.41 15.45
CA LEU A 121 6.46 6.70 16.76
C LEU A 121 7.63 5.78 17.13
N GLY A 122 8.07 4.90 16.24
CA GLY A 122 9.14 3.92 16.49
C GLY A 122 8.75 2.81 17.49
N LYS A 123 7.46 2.63 17.78
CA LYS A 123 6.92 1.63 18.72
C LYS A 123 6.54 0.32 18.01
N VAL A 124 7.46 -0.23 17.23
CA VAL A 124 7.22 -1.42 16.38
C VAL A 124 6.85 -2.67 17.20
N LEU A 125 7.25 -2.72 18.48
CA LEU A 125 6.96 -3.84 19.39
C LEU A 125 5.65 -3.69 20.18
N LEU A 126 4.88 -2.62 19.98
CA LEU A 126 3.62 -2.40 20.69
C LEU A 126 2.59 -3.47 20.28
N ASP A 127 2.12 -4.27 21.25
CA ASP A 127 1.13 -5.32 20.99
C ASP A 127 -0.30 -4.77 20.99
N ILE A 128 -0.90 -4.65 19.81
CA ILE A 128 -2.24 -4.08 19.63
C ILE A 128 -3.26 -5.18 19.36
N SER A 129 -4.33 -5.28 20.15
CA SER A 129 -5.38 -6.28 20.00
C SER A 129 -6.77 -5.63 19.99
N VAL A 130 -7.66 -6.06 19.08
CA VAL A 130 -9.02 -5.53 18.95
C VAL A 130 -10.01 -6.61 19.39
N VAL A 131 -10.99 -6.24 20.20
CA VAL A 131 -12.05 -7.13 20.73
C VAL A 131 -13.42 -6.52 20.39
N LEU A 132 -14.34 -7.35 19.89
CA LEU A 132 -15.71 -6.97 19.55
C LEU A 132 -16.67 -7.60 20.57
N LYS A 133 -17.54 -6.81 21.21
CA LYS A 133 -18.35 -7.29 22.34
C LYS A 133 -19.74 -6.63 22.38
N ASP A 134 -20.78 -7.39 22.73
CA ASP A 134 -22.10 -6.80 22.97
C ASP A 134 -22.08 -5.95 24.25
N VAL A 135 -22.82 -4.84 24.26
CA VAL A 135 -22.90 -3.95 25.44
C VAL A 135 -23.49 -4.63 26.69
N SER A 136 -24.17 -5.76 26.52
CA SER A 136 -24.74 -6.59 27.58
C SER A 136 -23.86 -7.77 28.00
N ASP A 137 -22.77 -8.04 27.27
CA ASP A 137 -21.84 -9.09 27.64
C ASP A 137 -20.93 -8.62 28.79
N GLY A 138 -20.82 -9.42 29.84
CA GLY A 138 -19.82 -9.21 30.90
C GLY A 138 -18.40 -9.61 30.44
N PHE A 139 -17.38 -9.05 31.08
CA PHE A 139 -15.98 -9.45 30.85
C PHE A 139 -15.61 -10.66 31.70
N SER A 140 -14.59 -11.42 31.29
CA SER A 140 -14.00 -12.42 32.18
C SER A 140 -13.41 -11.75 33.41
N THR A 141 -13.38 -12.45 34.54
CA THR A 141 -12.83 -11.94 35.81
C THR A 141 -11.38 -11.49 35.67
N ASP A 142 -10.64 -12.13 34.78
CA ASP A 142 -9.22 -11.90 34.60
C ASP A 142 -8.93 -10.78 33.57
N PHE A 143 -9.96 -10.29 32.87
CA PHE A 143 -9.82 -9.20 31.92
C PHE A 143 -9.38 -7.93 32.67
N GLY A 144 -8.36 -7.23 32.15
CA GLY A 144 -7.83 -6.02 32.78
C GLY A 144 -6.71 -6.23 33.79
N HIS A 145 -6.37 -7.47 34.15
CA HIS A 145 -5.26 -7.72 35.07
C HIS A 145 -3.91 -7.20 34.53
N GLY A 146 -3.29 -6.33 35.32
CA GLY A 146 -2.01 -5.71 35.01
C GLY A 146 -2.07 -4.65 33.91
N MET A 147 -3.24 -4.07 33.65
CA MET A 147 -3.36 -2.83 32.89
C MET A 147 -3.08 -1.62 33.79
N ASP A 148 -2.51 -0.56 33.22
CA ASP A 148 -2.14 0.65 33.95
C ASP A 148 -3.17 1.76 33.76
N MET A 149 -3.88 1.78 32.62
CA MET A 149 -4.77 2.88 32.27
C MET A 149 -5.96 2.46 31.39
N CYS A 150 -7.09 3.10 31.65
CA CYS A 150 -8.32 2.97 30.87
C CYS A 150 -8.57 4.26 30.07
N PHE A 151 -8.92 4.12 28.80
CA PHE A 151 -9.33 5.21 27.93
C PHE A 151 -10.78 4.98 27.49
N GLN A 152 -11.57 6.04 27.47
CA GLN A 152 -12.96 6.01 26.97
C GLN A 152 -13.18 7.18 26.01
N ILE A 153 -14.06 7.02 25.03
CA ILE A 153 -14.41 8.12 24.13
C ILE A 153 -15.41 9.03 24.81
N GLN A 154 -15.15 10.34 24.77
CA GLN A 154 -16.05 11.34 25.32
C GLN A 154 -17.35 11.38 24.51
N GLY A 155 -18.48 11.23 25.19
CA GLY A 155 -19.81 11.23 24.59
C GLY A 155 -20.39 9.83 24.36
N ASP A 156 -19.61 8.77 24.56
CA ASP A 156 -20.11 7.41 24.51
C ASP A 156 -21.03 7.09 25.72
N PRO A 157 -21.99 6.16 25.56
CA PRO A 157 -22.80 5.67 26.67
C PRO A 157 -21.94 5.02 27.77
N PRO A 158 -22.39 5.07 29.04
CA PRO A 158 -21.68 4.39 30.12
C PRO A 158 -21.67 2.88 29.90
N ILE A 159 -20.52 2.26 30.16
CA ILE A 159 -20.32 0.82 30.06
C ILE A 159 -20.93 0.15 31.30
N LEU A 160 -21.94 -0.68 31.10
CA LEU A 160 -22.77 -1.20 32.19
C LEU A 160 -22.10 -2.31 33.01
N TYR A 161 -21.17 -3.06 32.41
CA TYR A 161 -20.57 -4.26 32.99
C TYR A 161 -19.04 -4.21 32.91
N LEU A 162 -18.40 -3.25 33.57
CA LEU A 162 -16.94 -3.23 33.67
C LEU A 162 -16.47 -4.19 34.78
N PRO A 163 -15.37 -4.95 34.58
CA PRO A 163 -14.80 -5.74 35.66
C PRO A 163 -14.08 -4.82 36.66
N GLU A 164 -14.06 -5.21 37.94
CA GLU A 164 -13.45 -4.43 39.04
C GLU A 164 -12.00 -4.03 38.75
N SER A 165 -11.26 -4.90 38.06
CA SER A 165 -9.88 -4.69 37.60
C SER A 165 -9.71 -3.45 36.71
N ILE A 166 -10.74 -3.10 35.92
CA ILE A 166 -10.76 -1.92 35.05
C ILE A 166 -11.37 -0.72 35.77
N GLU A 167 -12.41 -0.92 36.59
CA GLU A 167 -13.02 0.15 37.39
C GLU A 167 -12.02 0.79 38.36
N ALA A 168 -11.05 0.02 38.84
CA ALA A 168 -9.98 0.49 39.71
C ALA A 168 -8.89 1.31 38.98
N LEU A 169 -8.89 1.36 37.64
CA LEU A 169 -7.84 2.04 36.87
C LEU A 169 -8.10 3.54 36.71
N PRO A 170 -7.04 4.35 36.62
CA PRO A 170 -7.15 5.72 36.12
C PRO A 170 -7.82 5.71 34.73
N THR A 171 -8.91 6.49 34.60
CA THR A 171 -9.68 6.60 33.35
C THR A 171 -9.51 7.97 32.73
N VAL A 172 -9.19 8.02 31.43
CA VAL A 172 -9.05 9.24 30.63
C VAL A 172 -10.09 9.26 29.52
N PHE A 173 -10.83 10.37 29.41
CA PHE A 173 -11.78 10.58 28.32
C PHE A 173 -11.10 11.28 27.14
N ILE A 174 -11.23 10.72 25.94
CA ILE A 174 -10.63 11.23 24.70
C ILE A 174 -11.71 11.84 23.81
N ILE A 175 -11.45 13.04 23.30
CA ILE A 175 -12.36 13.75 22.39
C ILE A 175 -12.28 13.09 21.00
N PRO A 176 -13.41 12.64 20.41
CA PRO A 176 -13.42 12.12 19.05
C PRO A 176 -13.22 13.24 18.01
N ASP A 177 -12.80 12.88 16.80
CA ASP A 177 -12.66 13.84 15.71
C ASP A 177 -14.00 14.48 15.32
N ILE A 178 -14.01 15.77 14.95
CA ILE A 178 -15.24 16.50 14.61
C ILE A 178 -15.92 15.83 13.41
N ILE A 179 -17.07 15.21 13.65
CA ILE A 179 -17.96 14.73 12.61
C ILE A 179 -18.55 15.96 11.92
N THR A 180 -18.12 16.26 10.69
CA THR A 180 -18.87 17.20 9.85
C THR A 180 -20.22 16.55 9.57
N GLU A 181 -21.32 17.14 10.06
CA GLU A 181 -22.67 16.63 9.87
C GLU A 181 -23.01 16.57 8.36
N ALA A 182 -22.69 15.44 7.73
CA ALA A 182 -23.06 15.17 6.34
C ALA A 182 -23.47 13.71 6.14
N HIS A 183 -23.87 12.95 7.17
CA HIS A 183 -24.50 11.65 7.01
C HIS A 183 -25.53 11.37 8.11
N HIS A 184 -26.59 12.18 8.16
CA HIS A 184 -27.84 11.75 8.80
C HIS A 184 -28.75 11.11 7.74
N GLN A 185 -28.90 9.80 7.87
CA GLN A 185 -30.03 8.97 7.47
C GLN A 185 -30.45 8.99 5.98
N ARG A 186 -29.94 8.00 5.24
CA ARG A 186 -30.80 7.18 4.39
C ARG A 186 -30.69 5.73 4.85
N SER A 187 -31.63 5.31 5.70
CA SER A 187 -31.95 3.90 5.83
C SER A 187 -32.54 3.43 4.50
N VAL A 188 -31.72 2.81 3.66
CA VAL A 188 -32.22 1.96 2.58
C VAL A 188 -32.91 0.77 3.28
N PRO A 189 -34.18 0.45 2.96
CA PRO A 189 -34.80 -0.75 3.48
C PRO A 189 -33.96 -1.93 3.00
N VAL A 190 -33.39 -2.70 3.93
CA VAL A 190 -32.75 -3.98 3.63
C VAL A 190 -33.83 -4.87 3.02
N ILE A 191 -33.82 -5.00 1.70
CA ILE A 191 -34.57 -6.04 1.00
C ILE A 191 -33.89 -7.33 1.43
N ALA A 192 -34.60 -8.16 2.20
CA ALA A 192 -34.13 -9.47 2.59
C ALA A 192 -33.81 -10.28 1.31
N SER A 193 -32.52 -10.46 1.01
CA SER A 193 -32.12 -11.48 0.05
C SER A 193 -32.41 -12.83 0.70
N CYS A 194 -33.09 -13.68 -0.05
CA CYS A 194 -33.31 -15.07 0.30
C CYS A 194 -32.02 -15.87 0.05
N ASP A 195 -30.94 -15.54 0.78
CA ASP A 195 -29.74 -16.36 0.83
C ASP A 195 -29.88 -17.41 1.94
N ALA A 196 -29.92 -18.68 1.54
CA ALA A 196 -30.05 -19.83 2.44
C ALA A 196 -28.75 -20.14 3.23
N SER A 197 -27.84 -19.17 3.40
CA SER A 197 -26.58 -19.37 4.11
C SER A 197 -26.79 -19.40 5.62
N PRO A 198 -26.12 -20.31 6.35
CA PRO A 198 -26.23 -20.37 7.81
C PRO A 198 -25.63 -19.11 8.44
N SER A 199 -26.14 -18.70 9.60
CA SER A 199 -25.66 -17.51 10.31
C SER A 199 -24.25 -17.66 10.92
N SER A 200 -23.79 -18.89 11.08
CA SER A 200 -22.47 -19.27 11.59
C SER A 200 -22.18 -20.75 11.30
N TYR A 201 -20.95 -21.19 11.53
CA TYR A 201 -20.51 -22.57 11.36
C TYR A 201 -20.06 -23.16 12.71
N PRO A 202 -20.46 -24.41 13.06
CA PRO A 202 -20.03 -25.05 14.30
C PRO A 202 -18.50 -25.16 14.43
N VAL A 203 -17.83 -25.61 13.37
CA VAL A 203 -16.39 -25.83 13.34
C VAL A 203 -15.77 -25.13 12.13
N VAL A 204 -14.90 -24.18 12.41
CA VAL A 204 -14.17 -23.39 11.40
C VAL A 204 -12.68 -23.72 11.51
N ALA A 205 -12.01 -23.93 10.37
CA ALA A 205 -10.58 -24.19 10.32
C ALA A 205 -9.82 -23.05 9.65
N LEU A 206 -8.55 -22.86 10.05
CA LEU A 206 -7.58 -22.02 9.34
C LEU A 206 -6.16 -22.55 9.54
N GLY A 207 -5.23 -22.10 8.70
CA GLY A 207 -3.82 -22.48 8.79
C GLY A 207 -2.88 -21.32 8.48
N GLY A 208 -1.71 -21.33 9.10
CA GLY A 208 -0.69 -20.29 8.92
C GLY A 208 0.60 -20.55 9.69
N THR A 209 1.58 -19.65 9.56
CA THR A 209 2.82 -19.73 10.35
C THR A 209 2.62 -19.18 11.76
N PHE A 210 1.78 -18.14 11.93
CA PHE A 210 1.50 -17.48 13.21
C PHE A 210 2.75 -17.11 14.02
N ASP A 211 3.82 -16.75 13.31
CA ASP A 211 5.06 -16.21 13.88
C ASP A 211 4.85 -14.72 14.19
N HIS A 212 5.24 -14.26 15.38
CA HIS A 212 5.15 -12.88 15.84
C HIS A 212 3.82 -12.21 15.42
N LEU A 213 2.70 -12.67 16.00
CA LEU A 213 1.32 -12.29 15.62
C LEU A 213 1.16 -10.80 15.28
N HIS A 214 1.27 -10.48 13.98
CA HIS A 214 1.03 -9.15 13.44
C HIS A 214 -0.45 -8.97 13.08
N ALA A 215 -0.83 -7.74 12.71
CA ALA A 215 -2.22 -7.38 12.39
C ALA A 215 -2.90 -8.33 11.39
N GLY A 216 -2.22 -8.76 10.33
CA GLY A 216 -2.75 -9.74 9.38
C GLY A 216 -3.11 -11.10 9.99
N HIS A 217 -2.26 -11.65 10.89
CA HIS A 217 -2.60 -12.87 11.63
C HIS A 217 -3.81 -12.65 12.55
N LYS A 218 -3.86 -11.49 13.22
CA LYS A 218 -4.94 -11.16 14.16
C LYS A 218 -6.28 -11.02 13.42
N ILE A 219 -6.32 -10.37 12.27
CA ILE A 219 -7.52 -10.28 11.40
C ILE A 219 -7.96 -11.70 10.98
N LEU A 220 -7.05 -12.54 10.50
CA LEU A 220 -7.36 -13.92 10.10
C LEU A 220 -7.99 -14.73 11.23
N LEU A 221 -7.39 -14.67 12.42
CA LEU A 221 -7.87 -15.37 13.62
C LEU A 221 -9.23 -14.82 14.09
N SER A 222 -9.39 -13.49 14.12
CA SER A 222 -10.63 -12.82 14.49
C SER A 222 -11.78 -13.17 13.54
N MET A 223 -11.54 -13.15 12.23
CA MET A 223 -12.56 -13.49 11.23
C MET A 223 -13.00 -14.96 11.32
N ALA A 224 -12.08 -15.89 11.58
CA ALA A 224 -12.43 -17.29 11.82
C ALA A 224 -13.26 -17.49 13.09
N ALA A 225 -12.88 -16.84 14.19
CA ALA A 225 -13.65 -16.86 15.44
C ALA A 225 -15.01 -16.16 15.31
N TRP A 226 -15.11 -15.14 14.47
CA TRP A 226 -16.35 -14.41 14.20
C TRP A 226 -17.44 -15.33 13.62
N ILE A 227 -17.12 -16.12 12.60
CA ILE A 227 -18.11 -17.03 11.98
C ILE A 227 -18.26 -18.38 12.70
N ALA A 228 -17.41 -18.69 13.68
CA ALA A 228 -17.52 -19.92 14.47
C ALA A 228 -18.60 -19.83 15.57
N SER A 229 -19.26 -20.96 15.87
CA SER A 229 -20.24 -21.05 16.96
C SER A 229 -19.89 -22.06 18.04
N SER A 230 -18.91 -22.94 17.83
CA SER A 230 -18.49 -23.92 18.84
C SER A 230 -16.99 -24.10 18.91
N LYS A 231 -16.31 -24.33 17.79
CA LYS A 231 -14.88 -24.66 17.78
C LYS A 231 -14.13 -24.00 16.62
N VAL A 232 -12.91 -23.53 16.90
CA VAL A 232 -11.95 -23.12 15.87
C VAL A 232 -10.74 -24.06 15.88
N VAL A 233 -10.42 -24.63 14.72
CA VAL A 233 -9.26 -25.49 14.51
C VAL A 233 -8.16 -24.68 13.83
N VAL A 234 -7.02 -24.51 14.49
CA VAL A 234 -5.90 -23.72 13.97
C VAL A 234 -4.71 -24.61 13.68
N GLY A 235 -4.30 -24.67 12.42
CA GLY A 235 -3.09 -25.35 11.99
C GLY A 235 -1.88 -24.42 11.99
N VAL A 236 -0.92 -24.68 12.88
CA VAL A 236 0.34 -23.93 13.00
C VAL A 236 1.45 -24.66 12.23
N THR A 237 1.98 -24.03 11.18
CA THR A 237 2.96 -24.67 10.27
C THR A 237 4.26 -25.06 11.00
N ASP A 238 4.70 -26.31 10.81
CA ASP A 238 5.94 -26.87 11.36
C ASP A 238 7.17 -26.53 10.48
N ASP A 239 8.37 -26.56 11.07
CA ASP A 239 9.64 -26.13 10.45
C ASP A 239 10.02 -26.96 9.20
N ASP A 240 9.45 -28.15 9.09
CA ASP A 240 9.60 -29.08 7.96
C ASP A 240 8.88 -28.61 6.69
N LEU A 241 7.84 -27.78 6.81
CA LEU A 241 7.16 -27.11 5.69
C LEU A 241 7.79 -25.75 5.34
N LEU A 242 8.79 -25.30 6.11
CA LEU A 242 9.49 -24.02 5.96
C LEU A 242 10.89 -24.16 5.32
N LYS A 243 11.15 -25.24 4.56
CA LYS A 243 12.48 -25.61 4.02
C LYS A 243 13.13 -24.57 3.09
N ASN A 244 12.35 -23.64 2.53
CA ASN A 244 12.84 -22.63 1.58
C ASN A 244 12.87 -21.19 2.15
N LYS A 245 12.57 -20.96 3.43
CA LYS A 245 12.68 -19.62 4.03
C LYS A 245 14.13 -19.35 4.49
N SER A 246 14.71 -18.25 4.00
CA SER A 246 15.89 -17.65 4.63
C SER A 246 15.56 -17.32 6.10
N ASN A 247 16.51 -17.58 7.01
CA ASN A 247 16.45 -17.27 8.46
C ASN A 247 15.57 -18.18 9.36
N LYS A 248 15.63 -19.51 9.18
CA LYS A 248 15.04 -20.51 10.11
C LYS A 248 15.40 -20.33 11.60
N HIS A 249 16.51 -19.67 11.92
CA HIS A 249 17.02 -19.51 13.29
C HIS A 249 16.33 -18.38 14.09
N VAL A 250 15.40 -17.63 13.49
CA VAL A 250 14.73 -16.45 14.08
C VAL A 250 13.25 -16.69 14.38
N LEU A 251 12.71 -17.87 14.02
CA LEU A 251 11.31 -18.22 14.25
C LEU A 251 11.01 -18.48 15.73
N GLU A 252 9.84 -18.04 16.20
CA GLU A 252 9.33 -18.44 17.50
C GLU A 252 9.13 -19.96 17.55
N SER A 253 9.50 -20.57 18.69
CA SER A 253 9.28 -22.01 18.88
C SER A 253 7.81 -22.37 18.68
N MET A 254 7.53 -23.59 18.18
CA MET A 254 6.17 -24.09 17.97
C MET A 254 5.27 -23.86 19.20
N THR A 255 5.79 -24.15 20.39
CA THR A 255 5.06 -23.96 21.66
C THR A 255 4.66 -22.49 21.87
N VAL A 256 5.57 -21.54 21.62
CA VAL A 256 5.29 -20.10 21.78
C VAL A 256 4.23 -19.65 20.79
N ARG A 257 4.36 -20.02 19.51
CA ARG A 257 3.38 -19.64 18.47
C ARG A 257 1.98 -20.18 18.77
N MET A 258 1.90 -21.45 19.17
CA MET A 258 0.64 -22.08 19.56
C MET A 258 0.01 -21.40 20.78
N GLU A 259 0.80 -21.08 21.79
CA GLU A 259 0.30 -20.44 23.01
C GLU A 259 -0.17 -19.01 22.76
N ARG A 260 0.61 -18.19 22.05
CA ARG A 260 0.21 -16.83 21.66
C ARG A 260 -1.07 -16.82 20.84
N THR A 261 -1.20 -17.77 19.91
CA THR A 261 -2.42 -17.94 19.11
C THR A 261 -3.62 -18.28 19.99
N ARG A 262 -3.44 -19.17 20.99
CA ARG A 262 -4.48 -19.49 21.98
C ARG A 262 -4.88 -18.28 22.79
N SER A 263 -3.92 -17.57 23.37
CA SER A 263 -4.18 -16.40 24.22
C SER A 263 -4.92 -15.31 23.45
N PHE A 264 -4.54 -15.05 22.19
CA PHE A 264 -5.23 -14.07 21.35
C PHE A 264 -6.68 -14.48 21.07
N LEU A 265 -6.92 -15.73 20.69
CA LEU A 265 -8.25 -16.24 20.41
C LEU A 265 -9.16 -16.24 21.66
N GLN A 266 -8.62 -16.61 22.82
CA GLN A 266 -9.33 -16.53 24.10
C GLN A 266 -9.65 -15.10 24.51
N LEU A 267 -8.76 -14.14 24.20
CA LEU A 267 -9.03 -12.71 24.40
C LEU A 267 -10.16 -12.22 23.50
N PHE A 268 -10.20 -12.66 22.24
CA PHE A 268 -11.19 -12.24 21.25
C PHE A 268 -12.58 -12.85 21.51
N ARG A 269 -12.65 -14.17 21.73
CA ARG A 269 -13.89 -14.94 21.93
C ARG A 269 -13.65 -16.08 22.95
N PRO A 270 -13.83 -15.85 24.27
CA PRO A 270 -13.57 -16.86 25.29
C PRO A 270 -14.59 -18.01 25.33
N ASP A 271 -15.73 -17.87 24.67
CA ASP A 271 -16.83 -18.83 24.63
C ASP A 271 -16.61 -20.01 23.66
N LEU A 272 -15.58 -19.95 22.82
CA LEU A 272 -15.28 -20.98 21.81
C LEU A 272 -14.23 -21.99 22.30
N GLU A 273 -14.32 -23.22 21.79
CA GLU A 273 -13.27 -24.23 21.93
C GLU A 273 -12.15 -23.99 20.90
N TYR A 274 -10.89 -24.05 21.33
CA TYR A 274 -9.72 -23.83 20.48
C TYR A 274 -8.83 -25.07 20.36
N GLN A 275 -8.82 -25.68 19.17
CA GLN A 275 -7.95 -26.80 18.84
C GLN A 275 -6.78 -26.32 17.98
N ILE A 276 -5.65 -26.05 18.62
CA ILE A 276 -4.42 -25.61 17.94
C ILE A 276 -3.49 -26.81 17.75
N VAL A 277 -3.11 -27.11 16.52
CA VAL A 277 -2.31 -28.28 16.16
C VAL A 277 -1.14 -27.91 15.25
N PRO A 278 0.01 -28.61 15.36
CA PRO A 278 1.09 -28.46 14.39
C PRO A 278 0.71 -29.08 13.03
N LEU A 279 1.00 -28.37 11.93
CA LEU A 279 0.83 -28.86 10.57
C LEU A 279 2.15 -29.36 10.00
N ARG A 280 2.19 -30.65 9.64
CA ARG A 280 3.31 -31.28 8.92
C ARG A 280 3.03 -31.49 7.42
N ASP A 281 1.79 -31.28 7.01
CA ASP A 281 1.32 -31.25 5.64
C ASP A 281 0.29 -30.13 5.46
N VAL A 282 -0.03 -29.79 4.21
CA VAL A 282 -0.92 -28.66 3.86
C VAL A 282 -2.36 -28.88 4.34
N CYS A 283 -2.80 -30.13 4.49
CA CYS A 283 -4.20 -30.45 4.81
C CYS A 283 -4.46 -30.54 6.32
N GLY A 284 -3.54 -31.11 7.11
CA GLY A 284 -3.74 -31.29 8.54
C GLY A 284 -5.09 -31.94 8.88
N PRO A 285 -5.77 -31.53 9.98
CA PRO A 285 -7.10 -32.03 10.33
C PRO A 285 -8.17 -31.87 9.26
N THR A 286 -8.05 -30.87 8.38
CA THR A 286 -9.03 -30.64 7.30
C THR A 286 -9.04 -31.75 6.25
N GLY A 287 -7.96 -32.54 6.15
CA GLY A 287 -7.85 -33.67 5.24
C GLY A 287 -8.56 -34.95 5.70
N TRP A 288 -9.04 -35.02 6.96
CA TRP A 288 -9.63 -36.25 7.52
C TRP A 288 -10.79 -36.03 8.51
N ASP A 289 -10.98 -34.83 9.08
CA ASP A 289 -12.11 -34.53 9.98
C ASP A 289 -13.37 -34.13 9.17
N PRO A 290 -14.46 -34.93 9.23
CA PRO A 290 -15.71 -34.61 8.54
C PRO A 290 -16.51 -33.50 9.23
N ASN A 291 -16.20 -33.15 10.48
CA ASN A 291 -16.98 -32.18 11.27
C ASN A 291 -16.63 -30.73 10.96
N ILE A 292 -15.56 -30.48 10.20
CA ILE A 292 -15.16 -29.14 9.77
C ILE A 292 -16.06 -28.71 8.61
N GLN A 293 -16.71 -27.55 8.72
CA GLN A 293 -17.64 -27.06 7.69
C GLN A 293 -17.11 -25.85 6.90
N ALA A 294 -16.22 -25.05 7.50
CA ALA A 294 -15.69 -23.85 6.88
C ALA A 294 -14.16 -23.76 6.99
N LEU A 295 -13.53 -23.19 5.97
CA LEU A 295 -12.09 -22.93 5.91
C LEU A 295 -11.88 -21.45 5.68
N VAL A 296 -11.15 -20.77 6.57
CA VAL A 296 -10.76 -19.37 6.40
C VAL A 296 -9.32 -19.33 5.90
N VAL A 297 -9.10 -18.67 4.75
CA VAL A 297 -7.79 -18.51 4.11
C VAL A 297 -7.52 -17.05 3.79
N SER A 298 -6.25 -16.67 3.69
CA SER A 298 -5.86 -15.41 3.05
C SER A 298 -5.62 -15.66 1.55
N MET A 299 -5.45 -14.59 0.77
CA MET A 299 -5.03 -14.71 -0.63
C MET A 299 -3.73 -15.50 -0.80
N GLU A 300 -2.80 -15.42 0.17
CA GLU A 300 -1.56 -16.19 0.15
C GLU A 300 -1.77 -17.70 0.33
N THR A 301 -2.80 -18.10 1.10
CA THR A 301 -3.09 -19.51 1.41
C THR A 301 -4.22 -20.10 0.58
N LEU A 302 -4.74 -19.34 -0.40
CA LEU A 302 -5.75 -19.80 -1.36
C LEU A 302 -5.32 -21.06 -2.16
N PRO A 303 -4.06 -21.20 -2.61
CA PRO A 303 -3.60 -22.46 -3.22
C PRO A 303 -3.66 -23.65 -2.25
N GLY A 304 -3.53 -23.40 -0.95
CA GLY A 304 -3.69 -24.40 0.11
C GLY A 304 -5.14 -24.88 0.24
N ALA A 305 -6.13 -23.98 0.12
CA ALA A 305 -7.55 -24.36 0.08
C ALA A 305 -7.86 -25.31 -1.09
N ALA A 306 -7.34 -25.02 -2.28
CA ALA A 306 -7.50 -25.91 -3.45
C ALA A 306 -6.89 -27.30 -3.22
N ALA A 307 -5.77 -27.38 -2.49
CA ALA A 307 -5.17 -28.67 -2.12
C ALA A 307 -6.03 -29.44 -1.10
N VAL A 308 -6.62 -28.74 -0.12
CA VAL A 308 -7.57 -29.32 0.84
C VAL A 308 -8.81 -29.87 0.13
N ASP A 309 -9.40 -29.11 -0.79
CA ASP A 309 -10.58 -29.54 -1.54
C ASP A 309 -10.30 -30.79 -2.38
N LYS A 310 -9.15 -30.84 -3.07
CA LYS A 310 -8.72 -32.03 -3.82
C LYS A 310 -8.54 -33.25 -2.92
N LYS A 311 -7.96 -33.07 -1.72
CA LYS A 311 -7.76 -34.15 -0.75
C LYS A 311 -9.10 -34.65 -0.21
N ARG A 312 -9.99 -33.74 0.19
CA ARG A 312 -11.34 -34.08 0.69
C ARG A 312 -12.18 -34.80 -0.36
N ALA A 313 -12.10 -34.40 -1.63
CA ALA A 313 -12.76 -35.10 -2.73
C ALA A 313 -12.22 -36.55 -2.89
N THR A 314 -10.92 -36.74 -2.74
CA THR A 314 -10.28 -38.08 -2.82
C THR A 314 -10.71 -38.99 -1.66
N GLU A 315 -10.89 -38.42 -0.46
CA GLU A 315 -11.29 -39.13 0.76
C GLU A 315 -12.82 -39.19 0.96
N SER A 316 -13.61 -38.75 -0.02
CA SER A 316 -15.09 -38.68 0.06
C SER A 316 -15.63 -37.87 1.25
N LEU A 317 -14.93 -36.80 1.63
CA LEU A 317 -15.36 -35.87 2.68
C LEU A 317 -16.20 -34.72 2.08
N PRO A 318 -17.14 -34.13 2.87
CA PRO A 318 -17.92 -32.98 2.41
C PRO A 318 -17.02 -31.79 2.02
N PRO A 319 -17.33 -31.01 0.98
CA PRO A 319 -16.56 -29.81 0.65
C PRO A 319 -16.65 -28.77 1.78
N LEU A 320 -15.59 -27.98 1.96
CA LEU A 320 -15.58 -26.89 2.93
C LEU A 320 -16.11 -25.62 2.28
N ARG A 321 -16.85 -24.80 3.04
CA ARG A 321 -17.11 -23.42 2.61
C ARG A 321 -15.85 -22.60 2.85
N THR A 322 -15.20 -22.18 1.77
CA THR A 322 -14.01 -21.32 1.83
C THR A 322 -14.44 -19.86 2.00
N PHE A 323 -13.93 -19.23 3.05
CA PHE A 323 -14.00 -17.79 3.28
C PHE A 323 -12.61 -17.23 3.08
N VAL A 324 -12.50 -16.28 2.17
CA VAL A 324 -11.23 -15.60 1.92
C VAL A 324 -11.25 -14.34 2.74
N ILE A 325 -10.33 -14.21 3.69
CA ILE A 325 -10.10 -12.90 4.28
C ILE A 325 -9.46 -12.04 3.20
N ASP A 326 -10.18 -10.98 2.93
CA ASP A 326 -9.77 -10.03 1.93
C ASP A 326 -8.94 -8.92 2.56
N VAL A 327 -7.76 -9.31 3.04
CA VAL A 327 -6.71 -8.34 3.39
C VAL A 327 -6.05 -7.79 2.12
N ILE A 328 -6.42 -8.33 0.93
CA ILE A 328 -5.72 -8.16 -0.36
C ILE A 328 -6.69 -8.41 -1.56
N SER A 329 -7.70 -7.56 -1.77
CA SER A 329 -8.68 -7.61 -2.88
C SER A 329 -9.70 -6.49 -2.70
N SER A 330 -10.42 -6.23 -3.78
CA SER A 330 -10.68 -4.91 -4.32
C SER A 330 -12.16 -4.52 -4.37
N ASP A 331 -13.06 -5.30 -3.78
CA ASP A 331 -14.51 -5.13 -4.03
C ASP A 331 -15.35 -4.79 -2.79
N SER A 332 -14.76 -4.12 -1.82
CA SER A 332 -15.48 -3.77 -0.59
C SER A 332 -14.93 -2.45 -0.02
N GLU A 333 -15.76 -1.40 0.01
CA GLU A 333 -15.39 0.01 0.26
C GLU A 333 -14.31 0.21 1.36
N LYS A 334 -13.20 0.84 0.93
CA LYS A 334 -12.15 1.55 1.69
C LYS A 334 -11.31 0.76 2.68
N LEU A 335 -10.35 0.02 2.13
CA LEU A 335 -8.99 -0.10 2.68
C LEU A 335 -8.02 0.23 1.54
N ASP A 336 -7.14 1.20 1.74
CA ASP A 336 -6.19 1.64 0.71
C ASP A 336 -4.99 0.68 0.59
N HIS A 337 -4.24 0.78 -0.50
CA HIS A 337 -3.15 -0.13 -0.83
C HIS A 337 -1.90 0.12 0.04
N GLU A 338 -1.76 1.31 0.62
CA GLU A 338 -0.86 1.66 1.73
C GLU A 338 -1.08 0.85 2.99
N ASP A 339 -2.34 0.77 3.44
CA ASP A 339 -2.74 0.01 4.61
C ASP A 339 -2.40 -1.49 4.41
N MET A 340 -2.50 -1.97 3.17
CA MET A 340 -2.10 -3.32 2.74
C MET A 340 -0.57 -3.53 2.67
N GLU A 341 0.21 -2.61 2.11
CA GLU A 341 1.68 -2.69 2.12
C GLU A 341 2.25 -2.53 3.52
N MET A 342 1.61 -1.77 4.40
CA MET A 342 1.98 -1.68 5.81
C MET A 342 1.72 -2.99 6.55
N LEU A 343 0.62 -3.70 6.26
CA LEU A 343 0.39 -5.06 6.80
C LEU A 343 1.44 -6.07 6.31
N LYS A 344 1.96 -5.92 5.08
CA LYS A 344 3.08 -6.71 4.54
C LYS A 344 4.43 -6.30 5.13
N GLN A 345 4.68 -5.01 5.33
CA GLN A 345 5.90 -4.50 5.97
C GLN A 345 5.94 -4.88 7.46
N THR A 346 4.81 -4.92 8.17
CA THR A 346 4.74 -5.39 9.57
C THR A 346 5.11 -6.87 9.70
N LYS A 347 4.77 -7.68 8.68
CA LYS A 347 5.20 -9.08 8.56
C LYS A 347 6.72 -9.22 8.37
N LEU A 348 7.39 -8.22 7.77
CA LEU A 348 8.84 -8.17 7.55
C LEU A 348 9.60 -7.46 8.69
N SER A 349 9.04 -6.41 9.30
CA SER A 349 9.67 -5.59 10.34
C SER A 349 9.73 -6.31 11.68
N ASN A 350 8.68 -7.06 12.06
CA ASN A 350 8.68 -7.81 13.32
C ASN A 350 9.73 -8.94 13.30
N GLY A 351 9.93 -9.59 12.15
CA GLY A 351 11.00 -10.59 11.98
C GLY A 351 12.41 -9.98 11.90
N SER A 352 12.56 -8.78 11.33
CA SER A 352 13.86 -8.13 11.08
C SER A 352 14.34 -7.19 12.21
N MET A 353 13.44 -6.70 13.08
CA MET A 353 13.79 -5.87 14.25
C MET A 353 14.11 -6.68 15.50
N HIS A 354 13.49 -7.85 15.68
CA HIS A 354 13.93 -8.82 16.70
C HIS A 354 15.38 -9.26 16.45
N TYR A 355 15.79 -9.33 15.17
CA TYR A 355 17.17 -9.57 14.73
C TYR A 355 18.12 -8.45 15.17
N LEU A 356 17.74 -7.17 15.02
CA LEU A 356 18.56 -6.06 15.51
C LEU A 356 18.59 -5.98 17.04
N TYR A 357 17.49 -6.26 17.74
CA TYR A 357 17.45 -6.25 19.21
C TYR A 357 18.30 -7.36 19.83
N HIS A 358 18.28 -8.58 19.26
CA HIS A 358 19.16 -9.67 19.69
C HIS A 358 20.62 -9.43 19.33
N ILE A 359 20.92 -8.83 18.16
CA ILE A 359 22.29 -8.46 17.78
C ILE A 359 22.81 -7.32 18.66
N LEU A 360 21.98 -6.32 18.98
CA LEU A 360 22.34 -5.22 19.88
C LEU A 360 22.48 -5.69 21.34
N SER A 361 21.73 -6.72 21.76
CA SER A 361 21.90 -7.36 23.09
C SER A 361 23.13 -8.28 23.14
N ALA A 362 23.56 -8.82 22.01
CA ALA A 362 24.76 -9.67 21.89
C ALA A 362 26.06 -8.88 21.67
N LEU A 363 25.98 -7.66 21.15
CA LEU A 363 27.09 -6.72 21.01
C LEU A 363 27.16 -5.82 22.25
N HIS A 364 27.99 -6.21 23.22
CA HIS A 364 28.36 -5.33 24.33
C HIS A 364 29.03 -4.04 23.81
N ILE A 365 28.24 -3.00 23.56
CA ILE A 365 28.70 -1.62 23.39
C ILE A 365 28.43 -0.90 24.71
N PRO A 366 29.44 -0.59 25.53
CA PRO A 366 29.21 0.07 26.81
C PRO A 366 28.91 1.54 26.58
N GLY A 367 27.68 1.95 26.92
CA GLY A 367 27.28 3.36 27.00
C GLY A 367 25.90 3.64 26.43
N ILE A 368 24.84 3.14 27.07
CA ILE A 368 23.55 3.78 27.38
C ILE A 368 22.80 2.79 28.29
N THR A 369 23.06 2.84 29.59
CA THR A 369 22.16 2.30 30.63
C THR A 369 22.45 3.00 31.96
N SER A 370 21.60 3.98 32.27
CA SER A 370 21.16 4.31 33.64
C SER A 370 19.64 4.33 33.49
N ALA A 371 18.80 3.53 34.15
CA ALA A 371 18.90 2.85 35.42
C ALA A 371 18.03 1.58 35.40
N ILE A 372 18.47 0.54 36.13
CA ILE A 372 17.69 -0.29 37.06
C ILE A 372 18.75 -1.15 37.76
N THR A 373 19.05 -0.81 39.02
CA THR A 373 19.84 -1.61 39.93
C THR A 373 18.96 -2.69 40.54
N VAL A 374 19.35 -3.96 40.41
CA VAL A 374 18.96 -5.01 41.35
C VAL A 374 20.25 -5.65 41.86
N GLU A 375 20.44 -5.58 43.18
CA GLU A 375 21.58 -6.14 43.90
C GLU A 375 21.67 -7.67 43.72
N PRO A 376 22.86 -8.24 43.44
CA PRO A 376 23.07 -9.67 43.51
C PRO A 376 23.66 -10.07 44.86
N THR A 377 22.99 -11.01 45.54
CA THR A 377 23.53 -11.71 46.71
C THR A 377 24.72 -12.62 46.31
N ALA A 378 25.88 -12.30 46.89
CA ALA A 378 27.00 -13.16 47.30
C ALA A 378 27.48 -14.36 46.43
N VAL A 379 28.60 -14.12 45.73
CA VAL A 379 29.91 -14.87 45.58
C VAL A 379 30.09 -16.26 46.25
N PRO A 380 31.14 -17.08 45.90
CA PRO A 380 32.20 -16.92 44.88
C PRO A 380 32.62 -18.20 44.09
N ASN A 381 33.34 -18.03 42.97
CA ASN A 381 34.75 -18.44 42.87
C ASN A 381 35.40 -18.06 41.52
N SER A 382 36.55 -17.39 41.70
CA SER A 382 37.68 -17.08 40.82
C SER A 382 37.94 -17.97 39.59
N VAL A 383 38.51 -17.37 38.52
CA VAL A 383 39.95 -17.42 38.19
C VAL A 383 40.26 -16.46 37.02
N ASN A 384 41.39 -15.76 37.16
CA ASN A 384 42.08 -14.85 36.23
C ASN A 384 42.26 -15.41 34.80
N VAL A 385 42.46 -14.53 33.81
CA VAL A 385 43.78 -14.32 33.16
C VAL A 385 43.73 -13.07 32.26
N ASP A 386 44.78 -12.26 32.43
CA ASP A 386 45.24 -11.08 31.68
C ASP A 386 45.24 -11.20 30.16
N LEU A 387 45.20 -10.05 29.47
CA LEU A 387 46.31 -9.63 28.57
C LEU A 387 46.20 -8.15 28.17
N HIS A 388 47.03 -7.36 28.86
CA HIS A 388 47.79 -6.16 28.48
C HIS A 388 47.54 -5.41 27.15
N TYR A 389 47.17 -4.11 27.29
CA TYR A 389 47.83 -2.84 26.83
C TYR A 389 48.13 -2.61 25.31
N PRO A 390 48.51 -1.39 24.84
CA PRO A 390 48.54 -0.04 25.46
C PRO A 390 48.04 1.14 24.56
N PHE A 391 48.18 2.37 25.09
CA PHE A 391 48.17 3.73 24.51
C PHE A 391 46.86 4.54 24.72
N HIS A 392 46.65 5.30 25.81
CA HIS A 392 47.33 6.51 26.35
C HIS A 392 47.58 7.59 25.28
N LEU A 393 47.24 8.89 25.39
CA LEU A 393 46.78 9.89 26.39
C LEU A 393 46.59 11.21 25.56
N PRO A 394 46.28 12.42 26.10
CA PRO A 394 45.43 12.82 27.22
C PRO A 394 44.44 13.97 26.88
N LEU A 395 43.40 14.12 27.69
CA LEU A 395 42.72 15.40 27.94
C LEU A 395 43.50 16.20 29.00
N PRO A 396 43.47 17.56 28.98
CA PRO A 396 43.65 18.35 30.18
C PRO A 396 42.30 18.73 30.80
N ALA A 397 42.31 18.74 32.13
CA ALA A 397 41.22 18.99 33.04
C ALA A 397 41.11 20.47 33.47
N ASP A 398 39.93 20.76 34.04
CA ASP A 398 39.60 21.81 35.01
C ASP A 398 39.65 23.28 34.57
N ALA A 399 38.84 24.21 35.08
CA ALA A 399 37.52 24.24 35.69
C ALA A 399 37.22 25.74 35.93
N HIS A 400 35.94 26.09 35.96
CA HIS A 400 35.33 27.28 36.55
C HIS A 400 35.28 28.64 35.81
N ASP A 401 34.00 29.02 35.65
CA ASP A 401 33.39 30.35 35.74
C ASP A 401 33.08 31.16 34.46
N GLN A 402 31.81 31.58 34.42
CA GLN A 402 31.16 32.69 33.70
C GLN A 402 30.32 32.37 32.44
N LEU A 403 28.99 32.34 32.61
CA LEU A 403 27.98 32.72 31.60
C LEU A 403 28.07 34.25 31.32
N PRO A 404 27.46 34.80 30.25
CA PRO A 404 27.41 34.37 28.85
C PRO A 404 27.82 35.55 27.91
N LEU A 405 28.50 35.29 26.78
CA LEU A 405 28.66 36.30 25.72
C LEU A 405 27.95 35.85 24.45
N LEU A 406 26.89 36.61 24.14
CA LEU A 406 26.19 36.66 22.86
C LEU A 406 27.20 36.81 21.71
N VAL A 407 27.32 35.77 20.89
CA VAL A 407 27.92 35.86 19.56
C VAL A 407 26.79 35.74 18.55
N ASN A 408 26.45 36.87 17.94
CA ASN A 408 25.67 36.94 16.72
C ASN A 408 26.35 36.09 15.64
N TYR A 409 25.84 34.88 15.40
CA TYR A 409 26.05 34.24 14.11
C TYR A 409 25.14 34.93 13.11
N ALA A 410 25.75 35.80 12.30
CA ALA A 410 25.18 36.28 11.06
C ALA A 410 24.76 35.05 10.24
N SER A 411 23.48 35.04 9.85
CA SER A 411 22.90 34.04 8.95
C SER A 411 23.77 33.88 7.70
N PRO A 412 24.05 32.66 7.23
CA PRO A 412 24.55 32.49 5.88
C PRO A 412 23.49 33.06 4.94
N SER A 413 23.89 34.01 4.10
CA SER A 413 23.10 34.55 3.01
C SER A 413 22.52 33.40 2.18
N GLU A 414 21.20 33.25 2.18
CA GLU A 414 20.47 32.39 1.26
C GLU A 414 20.78 32.85 -0.17
N THR A 415 21.58 32.06 -0.88
CA THR A 415 21.47 32.03 -2.33
C THR A 415 20.07 31.49 -2.62
N PRO A 416 19.24 32.17 -3.44
CA PRO A 416 17.89 31.70 -3.72
C PRO A 416 17.99 30.29 -4.32
N ALA A 417 17.42 29.31 -3.63
CA ALA A 417 17.32 27.96 -4.14
C ALA A 417 16.55 28.01 -5.46
N ILE A 418 17.21 27.66 -6.57
CA ILE A 418 16.55 27.55 -7.87
C ILE A 418 15.50 26.44 -7.71
N SER A 419 14.23 26.82 -7.84
CA SER A 419 13.10 25.89 -7.83
C SER A 419 12.71 25.58 -9.27
N LEU A 420 12.15 24.40 -9.51
CA LEU A 420 11.57 24.07 -10.83
C LEU A 420 10.49 25.10 -11.17
N LYS A 421 10.45 25.53 -12.43
CA LYS A 421 9.40 26.44 -12.89
C LYS A 421 8.12 25.65 -13.10
N THR A 422 7.02 26.27 -12.73
CA THR A 422 5.69 25.73 -12.95
C THR A 422 4.89 26.65 -13.84
N ARG A 423 3.92 26.06 -14.52
CA ARG A 423 2.93 26.78 -15.31
C ARG A 423 1.53 26.27 -15.00
N PRO A 424 0.52 27.15 -15.00
CA PRO A 424 -0.87 26.72 -15.01
C PRO A 424 -1.11 25.75 -16.18
N THR A 425 -1.56 24.54 -15.85
CA THR A 425 -1.80 23.46 -16.81
C THR A 425 -3.25 23.03 -16.67
N THR A 426 -4.01 23.12 -17.75
CA THR A 426 -5.38 22.61 -17.80
C THR A 426 -5.32 21.09 -17.90
N VAL A 427 -6.01 20.40 -17.00
CA VAL A 427 -6.13 18.95 -16.98
C VAL A 427 -7.61 18.56 -16.88
N TYR A 428 -7.94 17.41 -17.45
CA TYR A 428 -9.29 16.83 -17.38
C TYR A 428 -9.22 15.62 -16.48
N ARG A 429 -9.90 15.67 -15.34
CA ARG A 429 -9.96 14.55 -14.38
C ARG A 429 -11.33 13.90 -14.38
N PRO A 430 -11.41 12.57 -14.24
CA PRO A 430 -12.69 11.94 -13.98
C PRO A 430 -13.21 12.39 -12.61
N LYS A 431 -14.47 12.79 -12.52
CA LYS A 431 -15.09 13.19 -11.23
C LYS A 431 -15.11 12.06 -10.19
N SER A 432 -15.17 10.82 -10.67
CA SER A 432 -15.13 9.61 -9.85
C SER A 432 -14.17 8.62 -10.50
N LEU A 433 -13.13 8.26 -9.75
CA LEU A 433 -12.19 7.22 -10.19
C LEU A 433 -12.90 5.86 -10.30
N ASP A 434 -13.85 5.57 -9.41
CA ASP A 434 -14.65 4.35 -9.47
C ASP A 434 -15.50 4.30 -10.75
N ALA A 435 -16.06 5.43 -11.18
CA ALA A 435 -16.78 5.51 -12.46
C ALA A 435 -15.84 5.33 -13.66
N HIS A 436 -14.62 5.88 -13.59
CA HIS A 436 -13.59 5.68 -14.61
C HIS A 436 -13.19 4.20 -14.73
N GLU A 437 -12.94 3.55 -13.59
CA GLU A 437 -12.55 2.14 -13.55
C GLU A 437 -13.70 1.21 -13.97
N ARG A 438 -14.94 1.47 -13.54
CA ARG A 438 -16.12 0.71 -14.02
C ARG A 438 -16.29 0.84 -15.52
N ALA A 439 -16.17 2.04 -16.08
CA ALA A 439 -16.31 2.24 -17.52
C ALA A 439 -15.21 1.51 -18.30
N ARG A 440 -13.97 1.53 -17.79
CA ARG A 440 -12.84 0.75 -18.33
C ARG A 440 -13.16 -0.75 -18.34
N LEU A 441 -13.58 -1.30 -17.20
CA LEU A 441 -13.90 -2.72 -17.05
C LEU A 441 -15.10 -3.15 -17.89
N ARG A 442 -16.14 -2.31 -18.02
CA ARG A 442 -17.27 -2.58 -18.93
C ARG A 442 -16.86 -2.61 -20.38
N SER A 443 -16.04 -1.63 -20.81
CA SER A 443 -15.52 -1.61 -22.17
C SER A 443 -14.68 -2.85 -22.45
N LEU A 444 -13.87 -3.27 -21.48
CA LEU A 444 -13.02 -4.43 -21.58
C LEU A 444 -13.79 -5.76 -21.62
N HIS A 445 -14.73 -5.99 -20.70
CA HIS A 445 -15.41 -7.28 -20.56
C HIS A 445 -16.64 -7.44 -21.44
N HIS A 446 -17.30 -6.33 -21.79
CA HIS A 446 -18.59 -6.34 -22.49
C HIS A 446 -18.56 -5.58 -23.82
N GLY A 447 -17.45 -4.89 -24.16
CA GLY A 447 -17.38 -4.05 -25.35
C GLY A 447 -18.30 -2.82 -25.27
N GLU A 448 -18.78 -2.49 -24.06
CA GLU A 448 -19.77 -1.45 -23.85
C GLU A 448 -19.11 -0.11 -23.50
N THR A 449 -19.65 0.99 -24.02
CA THR A 449 -19.22 2.34 -23.64
C THR A 449 -20.10 2.88 -22.52
N GLU A 450 -19.48 3.27 -21.41
CA GLU A 450 -20.15 4.01 -20.33
C GLU A 450 -19.66 5.47 -20.32
N PRO A 451 -20.56 6.47 -20.36
CA PRO A 451 -20.16 7.86 -20.30
C PRO A 451 -19.59 8.21 -18.91
N ILE A 452 -18.44 8.88 -18.89
CA ILE A 452 -17.82 9.42 -17.67
C ILE A 452 -17.92 10.94 -17.68
N GLU A 453 -18.20 11.51 -16.52
CA GLU A 453 -18.12 12.94 -16.32
C GLU A 453 -16.68 13.39 -16.06
N TRP A 454 -16.21 14.31 -16.91
CA TRP A 454 -14.91 14.93 -16.81
C TRP A 454 -15.04 16.32 -16.16
N GLU A 455 -14.12 16.63 -15.27
CA GLU A 455 -13.96 17.95 -14.67
C GLU A 455 -12.70 18.61 -15.24
N GLU A 456 -12.88 19.79 -15.80
CA GLU A 456 -11.77 20.65 -16.20
C GLU A 456 -11.22 21.37 -14.97
N MET A 457 -9.92 21.24 -14.75
CA MET A 457 -9.26 21.91 -13.63
C MET A 457 -7.89 22.46 -14.06
N THR A 458 -7.48 23.56 -13.44
CA THR A 458 -6.15 24.11 -13.62
C THR A 458 -5.26 23.68 -12.46
N VAL A 459 -4.14 23.04 -12.76
CA VAL A 459 -3.14 22.61 -11.78
C VAL A 459 -1.79 23.26 -12.04
N SER A 460 -0.91 23.26 -11.04
CA SER A 460 0.48 23.66 -11.22
C SER A 460 1.24 22.50 -11.85
N GLY A 461 1.46 22.57 -13.17
CA GLY A 461 2.23 21.58 -13.93
C GLY A 461 3.68 22.02 -14.13
N PRO A 462 4.59 21.11 -14.50
CA PRO A 462 5.96 21.46 -14.82
C PRO A 462 6.01 22.37 -16.05
N ASP A 463 6.84 23.40 -16.04
CA ASP A 463 7.06 24.22 -17.22
C ASP A 463 7.97 23.49 -18.21
N VAL A 464 7.36 22.76 -19.15
CA VAL A 464 8.07 21.98 -20.17
C VAL A 464 8.77 22.83 -21.23
N GLU A 465 8.55 24.15 -21.26
CA GLU A 465 9.30 25.08 -22.12
C GLU A 465 10.61 25.55 -21.45
N ASP A 466 10.79 25.28 -20.16
CA ASP A 466 11.98 25.64 -19.40
C ASP A 466 13.01 24.51 -19.40
N ARG A 467 14.17 24.78 -19.99
CA ARG A 467 15.28 23.80 -20.14
C ARG A 467 15.75 23.26 -18.79
N HIS A 468 15.83 24.10 -17.76
CA HIS A 468 16.25 23.70 -16.41
C HIS A 468 15.25 22.72 -15.78
N THR A 469 13.96 23.01 -15.92
CA THR A 469 12.87 22.14 -15.46
C THR A 469 12.95 20.77 -16.12
N LEU A 470 13.10 20.69 -17.45
CA LEU A 470 13.29 19.42 -18.15
C LEU A 470 14.57 18.68 -17.71
N SER A 471 15.70 19.38 -17.55
CA SER A 471 16.97 18.78 -17.10
C SER A 471 16.84 18.16 -15.70
N GLN A 472 16.19 18.85 -14.76
CA GLN A 472 15.98 18.32 -13.41
C GLN A 472 15.02 17.12 -13.38
N LEU A 473 13.92 17.15 -14.15
CA LEU A 473 13.02 16.01 -14.27
C LEU A 473 13.70 14.80 -14.94
N ALA A 474 14.57 15.04 -15.93
CA ALA A 474 15.39 13.99 -16.54
C ALA A 474 16.39 13.38 -15.55
N ARG A 475 17.00 14.19 -14.67
CA ARG A 475 17.87 13.71 -13.58
C ARG A 475 17.11 12.89 -12.53
N MET A 476 15.91 13.32 -12.14
CA MET A 476 15.00 12.52 -11.29
C MET A 476 14.64 11.18 -11.96
N THR A 477 14.45 11.21 -13.27
CA THR A 477 14.19 10.02 -14.09
C THR A 477 15.40 9.08 -14.11
N ALA A 478 16.62 9.60 -14.28
CA ALA A 478 17.84 8.80 -14.21
C ALA A 478 18.08 8.22 -12.80
N ASN A 479 17.71 8.97 -11.76
CA ASN A 479 17.78 8.50 -10.38
C ASN A 479 16.81 7.36 -10.08
N ALA A 480 15.74 7.15 -10.85
CA ALA A 480 14.87 5.98 -10.71
C ALA A 480 15.56 4.62 -10.97
N TYR A 481 16.76 4.62 -11.55
CA TYR A 481 17.52 3.41 -11.89
C TYR A 481 18.53 2.96 -10.82
N GLN A 482 18.67 3.68 -9.70
CA GLN A 482 19.66 3.35 -8.66
C GLN A 482 19.29 4.00 -7.31
N LEU A 483 19.90 3.55 -6.22
CA LEU A 483 19.70 4.17 -4.90
C LEU A 483 20.59 5.41 -4.69
N PRO A 484 20.23 6.32 -3.75
CA PRO A 484 21.07 7.45 -3.36
C PRO A 484 22.48 7.01 -2.93
N GLY A 485 23.50 7.80 -3.29
CA GLY A 485 24.90 7.53 -2.94
C GLY A 485 25.67 6.61 -3.91
N HIS A 486 25.00 6.07 -4.94
CA HIS A 486 25.67 5.35 -6.02
C HIS A 486 26.35 6.29 -7.03
N LYS A 487 27.39 5.80 -7.73
CA LYS A 487 28.28 6.60 -8.61
C LYS A 487 27.56 7.38 -9.73
N ASN A 488 26.41 6.90 -10.22
CA ASN A 488 25.69 7.59 -11.30
C ASN A 488 24.50 8.40 -10.78
N TRP A 489 24.34 8.59 -9.47
CA TRP A 489 23.28 9.39 -8.88
C TRP A 489 23.49 10.86 -9.23
N TYR A 490 22.46 11.50 -9.78
CA TYR A 490 22.49 12.91 -10.10
C TYR A 490 22.07 13.73 -8.89
N GLU A 491 22.91 14.69 -8.51
CA GLU A 491 22.54 15.77 -7.59
C GLU A 491 21.38 16.57 -8.19
N LEU A 492 20.39 16.87 -7.34
CA LEU A 492 19.23 17.68 -7.68
C LEU A 492 19.37 19.05 -6.99
N ASP A 493 18.57 20.03 -7.41
CA ASP A 493 18.56 21.34 -6.76
C ASP A 493 18.23 21.21 -5.26
N ALA A 494 18.73 22.15 -4.44
CA ALA A 494 18.53 22.16 -2.98
C ALA A 494 17.05 22.21 -2.54
N SER A 495 16.15 22.54 -3.47
CA SER A 495 14.69 22.48 -3.28
C SER A 495 14.15 21.04 -3.20
N TRP A 496 14.95 20.03 -3.57
CA TRP A 496 14.62 18.61 -3.57
C TRP A 496 15.56 17.85 -2.63
N ASN A 497 15.26 17.92 -1.33
CA ASN A 497 16.11 17.31 -0.29
C ASN A 497 16.11 15.77 -0.40
N VAL A 498 17.30 15.17 -0.51
CA VAL A 498 17.52 13.71 -0.64
C VAL A 498 16.96 12.94 0.57
N ASN A 499 16.93 13.54 1.77
CA ASN A 499 16.44 12.87 2.98
C ASN A 499 14.90 12.75 3.04
N ALA A 500 14.18 13.45 2.18
CA ALA A 500 12.72 13.45 2.12
C ALA A 500 12.16 12.59 0.98
N SER A 501 13.03 12.17 0.05
CA SER A 501 12.68 11.35 -1.10
C SER A 501 12.90 9.88 -0.75
N PHE A 502 12.08 8.98 -1.29
CA PHE A 502 12.17 7.56 -0.96
C PHE A 502 12.12 6.66 -2.20
N PRO A 503 12.91 5.57 -2.23
CA PRO A 503 12.79 4.52 -3.25
C PRO A 503 11.52 3.69 -3.05
N PHE A 504 11.02 3.07 -4.13
CA PHE A 504 10.04 1.98 -4.04
C PHE A 504 10.42 0.82 -4.96
N GLY A 505 10.08 -0.41 -4.54
CA GLY A 505 10.39 -1.63 -5.29
C GLY A 505 11.84 -2.09 -5.20
N TRP A 506 12.63 -1.50 -4.29
CA TRP A 506 14.06 -1.79 -4.10
C TRP A 506 14.36 -2.76 -2.94
N ASP A 507 13.36 -3.10 -2.12
CA ASP A 507 13.54 -3.84 -0.87
C ASP A 507 13.79 -5.35 -1.06
N ASN A 508 13.47 -5.90 -2.24
CA ASN A 508 13.63 -7.31 -2.57
C ASN A 508 14.49 -7.47 -3.84
N ASP A 509 15.34 -8.51 -3.89
CA ASP A 509 16.07 -8.91 -5.11
C ASP A 509 15.15 -9.45 -6.23
N GLU A 510 13.83 -9.42 -6.01
CA GLU A 510 12.82 -9.89 -6.93
C GLU A 510 12.57 -8.92 -8.10
N ASP A 511 12.08 -9.51 -9.20
CA ASP A 511 11.68 -8.84 -10.43
C ASP A 511 10.38 -8.06 -10.20
N GLY A 512 10.37 -6.73 -10.39
CA GLY A 512 9.21 -5.90 -10.07
C GLY A 512 9.30 -4.43 -10.49
N PHE A 513 8.17 -3.73 -10.30
CA PHE A 513 7.98 -2.30 -10.57
C PHE A 513 8.83 -1.45 -9.61
N ARG A 514 9.65 -0.53 -10.13
CA ARG A 514 10.61 0.25 -9.34
C ARG A 514 10.60 1.73 -9.68
N GLY A 515 11.12 2.53 -8.78
CA GLY A 515 11.34 3.95 -9.01
C GLY A 515 11.61 4.72 -7.73
N HIS A 516 11.36 6.03 -7.79
CA HIS A 516 11.58 6.96 -6.71
C HIS A 516 10.45 7.98 -6.61
N VAL A 517 10.12 8.39 -5.38
CA VAL A 517 9.25 9.52 -5.10
C VAL A 517 10.12 10.67 -4.59
N PHE A 518 10.11 11.79 -5.33
CA PHE A 518 10.81 13.01 -4.95
C PHE A 518 9.83 14.01 -4.37
N ARG A 519 10.20 14.60 -3.22
CA ARG A 519 9.37 15.55 -2.50
C ARG A 519 10.04 16.91 -2.48
N SER A 520 9.31 17.96 -2.89
CA SER A 520 9.78 19.33 -2.76
C SER A 520 9.93 19.72 -1.28
N ARG A 521 10.85 20.64 -0.99
CA ARG A 521 11.16 21.08 0.39
C ARG A 521 9.96 21.67 1.12
N ASP A 522 9.06 22.32 0.40
CA ASP A 522 7.81 22.92 0.90
C ASP A 522 6.63 21.94 0.89
N ASN A 523 6.84 20.68 0.49
CA ASN A 523 5.82 19.64 0.36
C ASN A 523 4.67 19.99 -0.61
N SER A 524 4.85 20.99 -1.48
CA SER A 524 3.84 21.44 -2.43
C SER A 524 3.78 20.58 -3.70
N THR A 525 4.87 19.87 -4.02
CA THR A 525 5.00 19.07 -5.25
C THR A 525 5.67 17.73 -4.96
N ILE A 526 5.06 16.67 -5.47
CA ILE A 526 5.54 15.30 -5.45
C ILE A 526 5.82 14.88 -6.89
N VAL A 527 7.02 14.38 -7.16
CA VAL A 527 7.38 13.82 -8.47
C VAL A 527 7.55 12.31 -8.32
N LEU A 528 6.63 11.56 -8.92
CA LEU A 528 6.74 10.11 -9.04
C LEU A 528 7.58 9.79 -10.28
N SER A 529 8.78 9.27 -10.06
CA SER A 529 9.72 8.86 -11.09
C SER A 529 9.71 7.34 -11.25
N ILE A 530 9.26 6.87 -12.41
CA ILE A 530 9.08 5.44 -12.71
C ILE A 530 10.29 4.93 -13.50
N LYS A 531 10.90 3.86 -13.02
CA LYS A 531 12.02 3.19 -13.67
C LYS A 531 11.55 2.51 -14.95
N GLY A 532 12.31 2.68 -16.04
CA GLY A 532 12.13 1.89 -17.25
C GLY A 532 12.98 0.61 -17.30
N THR A 533 13.12 0.07 -18.50
CA THR A 533 13.69 -1.28 -18.72
C THR A 533 15.18 -1.38 -18.39
N THR A 534 15.56 -2.47 -17.71
CA THR A 534 16.96 -2.85 -17.49
C THR A 534 17.35 -4.02 -18.40
N LEU A 535 18.35 -3.83 -19.27
CA LEU A 535 18.80 -4.88 -20.21
C LEU A 535 19.35 -6.13 -19.50
N GLN A 536 20.05 -5.94 -18.38
CA GLN A 536 20.63 -7.01 -17.57
C GLN A 536 20.46 -6.65 -16.09
N GLY A 537 19.70 -7.45 -15.35
CA GLY A 537 19.43 -7.19 -13.95
C GLY A 537 18.23 -7.97 -13.43
N PRO A 538 17.92 -7.84 -12.13
CA PRO A 538 16.85 -8.59 -11.48
C PRO A 538 15.46 -8.29 -12.07
N THR A 539 15.23 -7.10 -12.64
CA THR A 539 13.94 -6.72 -13.26
C THR A 539 13.82 -7.02 -14.75
N SER A 540 14.90 -7.46 -15.39
CA SER A 540 15.01 -7.49 -16.86
C SER A 540 13.97 -8.36 -17.55
N LYS A 541 13.47 -9.41 -16.88
CA LYS A 541 12.51 -10.34 -17.48
C LYS A 541 11.10 -9.76 -17.52
N LYS A 542 10.57 -9.21 -16.42
CA LYS A 542 9.24 -8.56 -16.43
C LYS A 542 9.26 -7.22 -17.18
N ASP A 543 10.35 -6.46 -17.12
CA ASP A 543 10.49 -5.23 -17.93
C ASP A 543 10.28 -5.57 -19.42
N LYS A 544 11.02 -6.57 -19.92
CA LYS A 544 10.93 -7.04 -21.31
C LYS A 544 9.57 -7.63 -21.67
N LEU A 545 8.93 -8.35 -20.75
CA LEU A 545 7.57 -8.85 -20.94
C LEU A 545 6.59 -7.68 -21.15
N ASN A 546 6.66 -6.66 -20.30
CA ASN A 546 5.79 -5.48 -20.38
C ASN A 546 6.06 -4.68 -21.65
N ASP A 547 7.32 -4.45 -22.03
CA ASP A 547 7.68 -3.79 -23.30
C ASP A 547 7.04 -4.48 -24.50
N ASN A 548 7.22 -5.79 -24.59
CA ASN A 548 6.72 -6.59 -25.70
C ASN A 548 5.19 -6.69 -25.70
N LEU A 549 4.55 -6.64 -24.53
CA LEU A 549 3.09 -6.72 -24.43
C LEU A 549 2.42 -5.37 -24.75
N LEU A 550 3.01 -4.26 -24.31
CA LEU A 550 2.47 -2.91 -24.51
C LEU A 550 2.76 -2.36 -25.91
N PHE A 551 3.95 -2.58 -26.45
CA PHE A 551 4.45 -1.85 -27.63
C PHE A 551 4.61 -2.69 -28.90
N SER A 552 4.25 -3.98 -28.87
CA SER A 552 4.23 -4.80 -30.07
C SER A 552 2.87 -4.76 -30.77
N CYS A 553 2.86 -4.92 -32.08
CA CYS A 553 1.62 -4.97 -32.84
C CYS A 553 0.79 -6.21 -32.54
N CYS A 554 1.43 -7.37 -32.34
CA CYS A 554 0.72 -8.63 -32.12
C CYS A 554 1.59 -9.62 -31.33
N CYS A 555 1.65 -9.44 -30.01
CA CYS A 555 2.34 -10.36 -29.09
C CYS A 555 3.83 -10.64 -29.43
N ALA A 556 4.54 -9.62 -29.94
CA ALA A 556 5.99 -9.62 -30.16
C ALA A 556 6.55 -10.80 -30.96
N ARG A 557 6.13 -10.95 -32.23
CA ARG A 557 6.71 -11.93 -33.16
C ARG A 557 8.00 -11.45 -33.82
N VAL A 558 9.11 -11.58 -33.12
CA VAL A 558 10.47 -11.34 -33.66
C VAL A 558 11.19 -12.68 -33.92
N ASP A 559 11.39 -13.04 -35.19
CA ASP A 559 11.97 -14.33 -35.61
C ASP A 559 13.52 -14.35 -35.55
N PHE A 560 14.07 -15.21 -34.67
CA PHE A 560 15.06 -16.31 -34.92
C PHE A 560 15.34 -17.05 -33.59
N SER A 561 15.15 -16.39 -32.44
CA SER A 561 15.23 -17.00 -31.09
C SER A 561 13.88 -17.19 -30.37
N TRP A 562 12.77 -16.79 -30.99
CA TRP A 562 11.43 -16.75 -30.38
C TRP A 562 10.35 -17.56 -31.13
N VAL A 563 10.76 -18.54 -31.94
CA VAL A 563 9.84 -19.50 -32.60
C VAL A 563 9.06 -20.37 -31.57
N PHE A 564 9.48 -20.38 -30.29
CA PHE A 564 8.88 -21.22 -29.23
C PHE A 564 8.22 -20.46 -28.06
N SER A 565 8.16 -19.12 -28.04
CA SER A 565 7.47 -18.38 -26.96
C SER A 565 7.03 -16.96 -27.34
N THR A 566 5.85 -16.77 -27.92
CA THR A 566 5.23 -15.43 -28.01
C THR A 566 4.78 -14.95 -26.62
N VAL A 567 4.71 -13.62 -26.38
CA VAL A 567 4.20 -13.12 -25.07
C VAL A 567 2.71 -13.42 -24.87
N CYS A 568 1.97 -13.59 -25.96
CA CYS A 568 0.61 -14.11 -26.02
C CYS A 568 0.36 -14.80 -27.36
N ASP A 569 -0.63 -15.67 -27.43
CA ASP A 569 -0.89 -16.48 -28.64
C ASP A 569 -1.89 -15.82 -29.61
N CYS A 570 -2.21 -14.53 -29.46
CA CYS A 570 -3.34 -13.87 -30.14
C CYS A 570 -3.24 -13.75 -31.67
N TYR A 571 -2.11 -14.14 -32.25
CA TYR A 571 -1.95 -14.23 -33.68
C TYR A 571 -2.88 -15.29 -34.31
N SER A 572 -3.44 -14.98 -35.49
CA SER A 572 -4.18 -15.94 -36.32
C SER A 572 -3.44 -16.24 -37.63
N TRP A 573 -3.25 -17.53 -37.95
CA TRP A 573 -2.46 -17.96 -39.10
C TRP A 573 -3.17 -17.65 -40.42
N SER A 574 -2.50 -16.85 -41.26
CA SER A 574 -2.88 -16.60 -42.65
C SER A 574 -1.64 -16.52 -43.53
N ALA A 575 -1.69 -17.16 -44.70
CA ALA A 575 -0.59 -17.23 -45.66
C ALA A 575 -0.33 -15.91 -46.40
N LEU A 576 -1.27 -14.95 -46.34
CA LEU A 576 -1.23 -13.69 -47.10
C LEU A 576 -1.40 -12.43 -46.22
N HIS A 577 -1.85 -12.57 -44.97
CA HIS A 577 -2.19 -11.43 -44.11
C HIS A 577 -1.64 -11.60 -42.69
N ARG A 578 -1.14 -10.51 -42.10
CA ARG A 578 -0.78 -10.45 -40.69
C ARG A 578 -2.05 -10.17 -39.87
N LYS A 579 -2.73 -11.23 -39.41
CA LYS A 579 -3.98 -11.13 -38.64
C LYS A 579 -3.73 -11.28 -37.14
N CYS A 580 -4.37 -10.43 -36.35
CA CYS A 580 -4.25 -10.43 -34.89
C CYS A 580 -5.61 -10.30 -34.22
N ASP A 581 -5.86 -11.13 -33.21
CA ASP A 581 -7.14 -11.14 -32.49
C ASP A 581 -7.19 -10.02 -31.44
N ASP A 582 -8.11 -9.07 -31.60
CA ASP A 582 -8.18 -7.86 -30.77
C ASP A 582 -8.59 -8.17 -29.32
N THR A 583 -9.63 -8.98 -29.14
CA THR A 583 -10.13 -9.40 -27.83
C THR A 583 -9.05 -10.14 -27.03
N CYS A 584 -8.30 -11.02 -27.69
CA CYS A 584 -7.18 -11.71 -27.07
C CYS A 584 -6.07 -10.74 -26.64
N LEU A 585 -5.77 -9.70 -27.43
CA LEU A 585 -4.74 -8.72 -27.05
C LEU A 585 -5.14 -7.91 -25.83
N SER A 586 -6.37 -7.40 -25.81
CA SER A 586 -6.90 -6.70 -24.64
C SER A 586 -6.88 -7.61 -23.41
N ALA A 587 -7.28 -8.89 -23.54
CA ALA A 587 -7.24 -9.85 -22.45
C ALA A 587 -5.80 -10.17 -21.96
N ALA A 588 -4.83 -10.26 -22.88
CA ALA A 588 -3.43 -10.48 -22.54
C ALA A 588 -2.84 -9.28 -21.76
N LEU A 589 -3.30 -8.06 -22.08
CA LEU A 589 -2.94 -6.81 -21.43
C LEU A 589 -3.66 -6.55 -20.09
N VAL A 590 -4.46 -7.48 -19.60
CA VAL A 590 -5.20 -7.32 -18.33
C VAL A 590 -4.66 -8.22 -17.23
N GLN A 591 -3.75 -9.14 -17.54
CA GLN A 591 -3.20 -10.07 -16.55
C GLN A 591 -2.48 -9.34 -15.40
N ASP A 592 -2.66 -9.82 -14.17
CA ASP A 592 -2.15 -9.25 -12.91
C ASP A 592 -0.61 -9.07 -12.82
N SER A 593 0.13 -9.44 -13.86
CA SER A 593 1.59 -9.31 -13.94
C SER A 593 2.08 -7.99 -14.54
N LEU A 594 1.16 -7.08 -14.92
CA LEU A 594 1.47 -5.84 -15.62
C LEU A 594 1.81 -4.67 -14.70
N PHE A 595 2.77 -3.86 -15.15
CA PHE A 595 3.23 -2.68 -14.44
C PHE A 595 2.20 -1.56 -14.36
N TYR A 596 1.26 -1.49 -15.31
CA TYR A 596 0.19 -0.49 -15.31
C TYR A 596 -0.69 -0.58 -14.05
N SER A 597 -1.17 -1.77 -13.67
CA SER A 597 -2.03 -1.95 -12.48
C SER A 597 -1.28 -1.62 -11.19
N THR A 598 0.02 -1.94 -11.12
CA THR A 598 0.89 -1.56 -9.99
C THR A 598 1.05 -0.04 -9.91
N GLY A 599 1.21 0.63 -11.05
CA GLY A 599 1.27 2.08 -11.13
C GLY A 599 -0.02 2.78 -10.68
N VAL A 600 -1.19 2.23 -11.03
CA VAL A 600 -2.50 2.77 -10.60
C VAL A 600 -2.61 2.77 -9.07
N LYS A 601 -2.22 1.65 -8.43
CA LYS A 601 -2.19 1.51 -6.98
C LYS A 601 -1.25 2.56 -6.33
N LEU A 602 -0.04 2.70 -6.86
CA LEU A 602 0.94 3.65 -6.34
C LEU A 602 0.49 5.11 -6.45
N VAL A 603 -0.15 5.50 -7.55
CA VAL A 603 -0.65 6.88 -7.72
C VAL A 603 -1.81 7.15 -6.76
N ASN A 604 -2.68 6.18 -6.50
CA ASN A 604 -3.73 6.30 -5.49
C ASN A 604 -3.17 6.53 -4.10
N ASP A 605 -2.17 5.74 -3.70
CA ASP A 605 -1.44 5.88 -2.43
C ASP A 605 -0.85 7.29 -2.30
N LEU A 606 -0.10 7.76 -3.32
CA LEU A 606 0.46 9.12 -3.29
C LEU A 606 -0.59 10.22 -3.17
N ARG A 607 -1.74 10.09 -3.83
CA ARG A 607 -2.85 11.05 -3.69
C ARG A 607 -3.45 11.04 -2.29
N PHE A 608 -3.43 9.90 -1.62
CA PHE A 608 -3.91 9.75 -0.25
C PHE A 608 -2.92 10.35 0.77
N LEU A 609 -1.63 10.09 0.62
CA LEU A 609 -0.57 10.66 1.48
C LEU A 609 -0.39 12.16 1.30
N TYR A 610 -0.56 12.64 0.07
CA TYR A 610 -0.29 14.03 -0.31
C TYR A 610 -1.51 14.69 -0.97
N PRO A 611 -2.65 14.81 -0.24
CA PRO A 611 -3.93 15.24 -0.83
C PRO A 611 -3.93 16.69 -1.31
N PHE A 612 -2.99 17.51 -0.83
CA PHE A 612 -2.87 18.93 -1.17
C PHE A 612 -1.67 19.23 -2.06
N SER A 613 -0.85 18.24 -2.40
CA SER A 613 0.35 18.43 -3.21
C SER A 613 0.04 18.23 -4.70
N ASN A 614 0.75 18.94 -5.55
CA ASN A 614 0.75 18.65 -6.99
C ASN A 614 1.53 17.37 -7.22
N ILE A 615 0.97 16.42 -7.97
CA ILE A 615 1.66 15.18 -8.33
C ILE A 615 2.02 15.25 -9.80
N TRP A 616 3.30 15.11 -10.10
CA TRP A 616 3.83 14.99 -11.46
C TRP A 616 4.40 13.60 -11.67
N LEU A 617 4.22 13.07 -12.86
CA LEU A 617 4.72 11.76 -13.25
C LEU A 617 5.88 11.93 -14.21
N VAL A 618 6.99 11.24 -13.97
CA VAL A 618 8.13 11.22 -14.89
C VAL A 618 8.64 9.80 -15.06
N GLY A 619 9.27 9.55 -16.20
CA GLY A 619 9.85 8.25 -16.47
C GLY A 619 10.59 8.24 -17.79
N HIS A 620 11.41 7.22 -17.97
CA HIS A 620 12.19 7.01 -19.19
C HIS A 620 11.87 5.65 -19.79
N SER A 621 11.87 5.55 -21.13
CA SER A 621 11.59 4.30 -21.85
C SER A 621 10.22 3.73 -21.40
N LEU A 622 10.14 2.43 -21.06
CA LEU A 622 8.96 1.80 -20.45
C LEU A 622 8.34 2.62 -19.30
N GLY A 623 9.17 3.19 -18.42
CA GLY A 623 8.72 4.00 -17.29
C GLY A 623 8.06 5.31 -17.72
N GLY A 624 8.50 5.89 -18.85
CA GLY A 624 7.91 7.08 -19.44
C GLY A 624 6.54 6.80 -20.05
N SER A 625 6.39 5.70 -20.78
CA SER A 625 5.09 5.27 -21.29
C SER A 625 4.11 4.94 -20.16
N LEU A 626 4.58 4.32 -19.07
CA LEU A 626 3.77 4.09 -17.86
C LEU A 626 3.36 5.41 -17.20
N ALA A 627 4.26 6.38 -17.09
CA ALA A 627 3.93 7.73 -16.61
C ALA A 627 2.87 8.40 -17.50
N SER A 628 2.94 8.23 -18.82
CA SER A 628 1.92 8.74 -19.76
C SER A 628 0.55 8.10 -19.53
N LEU A 629 0.49 6.76 -19.45
CA LEU A 629 -0.75 6.02 -19.23
C LEU A 629 -1.40 6.41 -17.90
N LEU A 630 -0.61 6.46 -16.82
CA LEU A 630 -1.10 6.88 -15.50
C LEU A 630 -1.52 8.35 -15.48
N GLY A 631 -0.77 9.23 -16.15
CA GLY A 631 -1.11 10.64 -16.28
C GLY A 631 -2.45 10.84 -16.97
N SER A 632 -2.72 10.03 -18.00
CA SER A 632 -3.99 10.02 -18.73
C SER A 632 -5.15 9.48 -17.88
N THR A 633 -4.90 8.43 -17.08
CA THR A 633 -5.89 7.83 -16.17
C THR A 633 -6.34 8.80 -15.07
N PHE A 634 -5.40 9.52 -14.46
CA PHE A 634 -5.70 10.38 -13.30
C PHE A 634 -5.80 11.87 -13.62
N GLY A 635 -5.54 12.28 -14.86
CA GLY A 635 -5.37 13.68 -15.26
C GLY A 635 -4.26 14.36 -14.44
N LEU A 636 -3.09 13.71 -14.38
CA LEU A 636 -1.88 14.22 -13.73
C LEU A 636 -0.85 14.64 -14.80
N PRO A 637 -0.19 15.79 -14.65
CA PRO A 637 0.89 16.18 -15.56
C PRO A 637 1.99 15.13 -15.62
N ALA A 638 2.36 14.70 -16.82
CA ALA A 638 3.41 13.72 -17.02
C ALA A 638 4.46 14.17 -18.05
N VAL A 639 5.73 13.89 -17.77
CA VAL A 639 6.85 14.12 -18.70
C VAL A 639 7.56 12.78 -18.96
N ALA A 640 7.46 12.30 -20.20
CA ALA A 640 7.97 10.99 -20.60
C ALA A 640 9.21 11.13 -21.50
N PHE A 641 10.37 10.67 -21.02
CA PHE A 641 11.64 10.78 -21.74
C PHE A 641 11.93 9.54 -22.60
N GLU A 642 12.22 9.73 -23.88
CA GLU A 642 12.56 8.64 -24.83
C GLU A 642 11.58 7.45 -24.74
N ALA A 643 10.30 7.71 -24.48
CA ALA A 643 9.30 6.68 -24.23
C ALA A 643 8.77 6.12 -25.56
N PRO A 644 8.58 4.79 -25.70
CA PRO A 644 7.83 4.23 -26.83
C PRO A 644 6.41 4.79 -26.90
N GLY A 645 5.89 4.94 -28.12
CA GLY A 645 4.51 5.37 -28.35
C GLY A 645 3.50 4.44 -27.68
N GLU A 646 2.69 4.98 -26.79
CA GLU A 646 1.79 4.23 -25.89
C GLU A 646 0.31 4.42 -26.21
N ARG A 647 -0.05 5.20 -27.24
CA ARG A 647 -1.45 5.47 -27.59
C ARG A 647 -2.24 4.20 -27.91
N MET A 648 -1.61 3.25 -28.58
CA MET A 648 -2.22 1.94 -28.82
C MET A 648 -2.39 1.14 -27.52
N ALA A 649 -1.41 1.18 -26.62
CA ALA A 649 -1.50 0.50 -25.34
C ALA A 649 -2.67 1.06 -24.51
N ALA A 650 -2.88 2.38 -24.51
CA ALA A 650 -4.03 3.03 -23.87
C ALA A 650 -5.37 2.49 -24.40
N ASN A 651 -5.50 2.35 -25.72
CA ASN A 651 -6.71 1.80 -26.35
C ASN A 651 -6.93 0.34 -25.94
N ARG A 652 -5.89 -0.49 -25.94
CA ARG A 652 -5.98 -1.91 -25.56
C ARG A 652 -6.23 -2.13 -24.07
N LEU A 653 -5.81 -1.20 -23.22
CA LEU A 653 -6.15 -1.16 -21.79
C LEU A 653 -7.57 -0.64 -21.54
N HIS A 654 -8.30 -0.29 -22.61
CA HIS A 654 -9.64 0.31 -22.60
C HIS A 654 -9.70 1.60 -21.77
N LEU A 655 -8.59 2.37 -21.72
CA LEU A 655 -8.52 3.59 -20.91
C LEU A 655 -9.56 4.60 -21.40
N PRO A 656 -10.52 5.00 -20.54
CA PRO A 656 -11.38 6.11 -20.87
C PRO A 656 -10.56 7.41 -20.91
N LEU A 657 -10.64 8.12 -22.03
CA LEU A 657 -9.94 9.38 -22.28
C LEU A 657 -10.95 10.54 -22.38
N PRO A 658 -10.55 11.77 -22.02
CA PRO A 658 -11.43 12.93 -22.17
C PRO A 658 -11.79 13.15 -23.64
N PRO A 659 -13.03 13.59 -23.93
CA PRO A 659 -13.44 13.83 -25.30
C PRO A 659 -12.61 14.98 -25.93
N PRO A 660 -12.31 14.91 -27.24
CA PRO A 660 -11.64 16.00 -27.94
C PRO A 660 -12.44 17.32 -27.85
N ILE A 661 -11.73 18.44 -27.78
CA ILE A 661 -12.33 19.77 -27.59
C ILE A 661 -12.26 20.56 -28.90
N GLY A 662 -13.40 21.12 -29.33
CA GLY A 662 -13.48 21.92 -30.53
C GLY A 662 -13.20 21.09 -31.80
N ASN A 663 -12.19 21.50 -32.57
CA ASN A 663 -11.79 20.84 -33.81
C ASN A 663 -10.61 19.87 -33.62
N ALA A 664 -10.14 19.64 -32.39
CA ALA A 664 -9.04 18.73 -32.13
C ALA A 664 -9.44 17.28 -32.44
N SER A 665 -8.54 16.51 -33.05
CA SER A 665 -8.74 15.08 -33.34
C SER A 665 -8.33 14.19 -32.15
N LEU A 666 -7.49 14.70 -31.25
CA LEU A 666 -6.91 13.96 -30.14
C LEU A 666 -7.51 14.38 -28.77
N PRO A 667 -7.54 13.45 -27.81
CA PRO A 667 -8.02 13.72 -26.45
C PRO A 667 -7.06 14.67 -25.71
N PRO A 668 -7.58 15.66 -24.95
CA PRO A 668 -6.75 16.62 -24.23
C PRO A 668 -6.19 15.98 -22.95
N VAL A 669 -5.02 15.35 -23.05
CA VAL A 669 -4.30 14.78 -21.90
C VAL A 669 -3.04 15.58 -21.56
N PRO A 670 -2.70 15.73 -20.26
CA PRO A 670 -1.58 16.59 -19.83
C PRO A 670 -0.23 15.86 -19.88
N ILE A 671 0.07 15.24 -21.02
CA ILE A 671 1.30 14.46 -21.24
C ILE A 671 2.23 15.23 -22.19
N THR A 672 3.52 15.29 -21.85
CA THR A 672 4.58 15.76 -22.74
C THR A 672 5.66 14.70 -22.89
N HIS A 673 5.85 14.22 -24.12
CA HIS A 673 6.94 13.34 -24.51
C HIS A 673 8.15 14.18 -24.89
N VAL A 674 9.34 13.80 -24.41
CA VAL A 674 10.58 14.52 -24.67
C VAL A 674 11.60 13.51 -25.20
N TYR A 675 11.99 13.67 -26.46
CA TYR A 675 12.93 12.74 -27.10
C TYR A 675 13.73 13.40 -28.21
N HIS A 676 14.74 12.71 -28.72
CA HIS A 676 15.54 13.18 -29.85
C HIS A 676 15.44 12.28 -31.08
N ASN A 677 15.59 12.86 -32.28
CA ASN A 677 15.41 12.13 -33.54
C ASN A 677 16.57 11.16 -33.91
N ALA A 678 17.60 11.03 -33.07
CA ALA A 678 18.59 9.96 -33.17
C ALA A 678 18.20 8.68 -32.41
N ASP A 679 17.16 8.69 -31.58
CA ASP A 679 16.69 7.49 -30.88
C ASP A 679 15.61 6.78 -31.72
N PRO A 680 15.84 5.53 -32.16
CA PRO A 680 14.85 4.80 -32.93
C PRO A 680 13.64 4.31 -32.13
N ILE A 681 13.66 4.32 -30.79
CA ILE A 681 12.60 3.78 -29.93
C ILE A 681 11.33 4.66 -29.92
N PRO A 682 11.36 5.92 -29.46
CA PRO A 682 10.17 6.79 -29.47
C PRO A 682 9.70 7.08 -30.90
N GLN A 683 10.62 7.08 -31.88
CA GLN A 683 10.25 7.22 -33.29
C GLN A 683 9.54 5.97 -33.88
N GLY A 684 9.53 4.84 -33.15
CA GLY A 684 9.05 3.54 -33.61
C GLY A 684 9.75 3.03 -34.88
N THR A 685 11.02 3.40 -35.05
CA THR A 685 11.86 2.93 -36.16
C THR A 685 12.75 1.75 -35.76
N CYS A 686 12.76 1.35 -34.48
CA CYS A 686 13.52 0.20 -33.98
C CYS A 686 12.88 -1.17 -34.34
N THR A 687 12.39 -1.34 -35.58
CA THR A 687 11.57 -2.47 -36.01
C THR A 687 12.25 -3.37 -37.04
N GLY A 688 11.80 -4.63 -37.13
CA GLY A 688 12.26 -5.62 -38.11
C GLY A 688 13.39 -6.52 -37.61
N VAL A 689 13.56 -7.69 -38.24
CA VAL A 689 14.49 -8.75 -37.79
C VAL A 689 15.97 -8.33 -37.74
N ALA A 690 16.35 -7.29 -38.49
CA ALA A 690 17.70 -6.75 -38.51
C ALA A 690 17.92 -5.61 -37.50
N SER A 691 16.88 -5.15 -36.78
CA SER A 691 17.02 -4.05 -35.82
C SER A 691 17.73 -4.50 -34.55
N ALA A 692 18.43 -3.56 -33.91
CA ALA A 692 19.09 -3.82 -32.63
C ALA A 692 18.09 -4.19 -31.52
N CYS A 693 16.89 -3.60 -31.52
CA CYS A 693 15.83 -3.97 -30.58
C CYS A 693 15.37 -5.43 -30.78
N ALA A 694 15.14 -5.85 -32.03
CA ALA A 694 14.76 -7.24 -32.33
C ALA A 694 15.85 -8.24 -31.93
N GLN A 695 17.13 -7.91 -32.16
CA GLN A 695 18.27 -8.73 -31.73
C GLN A 695 18.39 -8.82 -30.20
N ALA A 696 18.00 -7.78 -29.48
CA ALA A 696 17.86 -7.78 -28.01
C ALA A 696 16.55 -8.43 -27.53
N GLY A 697 15.68 -8.85 -28.46
CA GLY A 697 14.40 -9.53 -28.24
C GLY A 697 13.24 -8.61 -27.83
N TYR A 698 13.32 -7.33 -28.18
CA TYR A 698 12.24 -6.36 -28.03
C TYR A 698 11.50 -6.15 -29.35
N ALA A 699 10.17 -6.08 -29.27
CA ALA A 699 9.28 -5.77 -30.39
C ALA A 699 8.57 -4.44 -30.13
N LEU A 700 9.33 -3.34 -30.23
CA LEU A 700 8.85 -1.97 -30.06
C LEU A 700 8.38 -1.46 -31.43
N GLU A 701 7.14 -1.76 -31.80
CA GLU A 701 6.55 -1.50 -33.12
C GLU A 701 5.63 -0.27 -33.14
N THR A 702 5.32 0.29 -31.98
CA THR A 702 4.54 1.52 -31.83
C THR A 702 5.38 2.78 -31.99
N ARG A 703 4.74 3.86 -32.41
CA ARG A 703 5.30 5.21 -32.55
C ARG A 703 4.36 6.32 -32.12
N CYS A 704 3.06 6.04 -31.95
CA CYS A 704 2.09 7.08 -31.68
C CYS A 704 1.97 7.39 -30.18
N HIS A 705 2.14 8.65 -29.81
CA HIS A 705 2.08 9.11 -28.42
C HIS A 705 0.73 9.75 -28.08
N LEU A 706 0.39 9.78 -26.79
CA LEU A 706 -0.68 10.63 -26.26
C LEU A 706 -0.13 12.03 -25.92
N GLY A 707 -0.99 13.05 -25.95
CA GLY A 707 -0.59 14.43 -25.63
C GLY A 707 0.37 15.03 -26.67
N LYS A 708 1.43 15.68 -26.20
CA LYS A 708 2.37 16.44 -27.05
C LYS A 708 3.78 15.87 -27.01
N SER A 709 4.52 16.02 -28.11
CA SER A 709 5.92 15.62 -28.27
C SER A 709 6.81 16.83 -28.48
N ILE A 710 7.90 16.93 -27.71
CA ILE A 710 9.04 17.83 -27.90
C ILE A 710 10.17 16.98 -28.51
N VAL A 711 10.52 17.28 -29.77
CA VAL A 711 11.50 16.50 -30.52
C VAL A 711 12.75 17.33 -30.78
N TYR A 712 13.88 16.87 -30.26
CA TYR A 712 15.19 17.49 -30.47
C TYR A 712 15.86 16.94 -31.75
N ASP A 713 16.23 17.82 -32.68
CA ASP A 713 16.90 17.44 -33.93
C ASP A 713 18.41 17.22 -33.74
N THR A 714 18.78 16.12 -33.09
CA THR A 714 20.18 15.74 -32.85
C THR A 714 20.88 15.23 -34.11
N VAL A 715 20.12 14.68 -35.06
CA VAL A 715 20.68 14.17 -36.33
C VAL A 715 21.22 15.31 -37.18
N GLN A 716 20.44 16.37 -37.44
CA GLN A 716 20.91 17.49 -38.26
C GLN A 716 21.83 18.42 -37.48
N LYS A 717 21.49 18.75 -36.22
CA LYS A 717 22.24 19.73 -35.44
C LYS A 717 23.58 19.20 -34.92
N LEU A 718 23.59 17.97 -34.38
CA LEU A 718 24.78 17.38 -33.76
C LEU A 718 25.47 16.33 -34.66
N GLY A 719 24.91 16.02 -35.82
CA GLY A 719 25.43 14.99 -36.72
C GLY A 719 25.31 13.57 -36.16
N TRP A 720 24.39 13.33 -35.22
CA TRP A 720 24.22 12.01 -34.63
C TRP A 720 23.65 11.02 -35.65
N HIS A 721 24.16 9.79 -35.62
CA HIS A 721 23.52 8.69 -36.33
C HIS A 721 22.36 8.13 -35.51
N VAL A 722 21.30 7.71 -36.21
CA VAL A 722 20.19 6.99 -35.58
C VAL A 722 20.71 5.67 -35.01
N ASP A 723 20.68 5.54 -33.68
CA ASP A 723 21.31 4.44 -32.96
C ASP A 723 20.63 4.21 -31.62
N VAL A 724 20.22 2.96 -31.35
CA VAL A 724 19.57 2.58 -30.08
C VAL A 724 20.46 2.86 -28.85
N ARG A 725 21.78 2.96 -29.02
CA ARG A 725 22.69 3.33 -27.93
C ARG A 725 22.47 4.78 -27.46
N LYS A 726 21.84 5.62 -28.28
CA LYS A 726 21.44 6.99 -27.93
C LYS A 726 20.18 7.06 -27.08
N HIS A 727 19.43 5.97 -26.95
CA HIS A 727 18.24 5.89 -26.12
C HIS A 727 18.48 6.20 -24.64
N VAL A 728 19.67 5.91 -24.10
CA VAL A 728 19.89 6.01 -22.65
C VAL A 728 19.66 7.43 -22.12
N ILE A 729 18.90 7.58 -21.02
CA ILE A 729 18.58 8.88 -20.40
C ILE A 729 19.80 9.80 -20.19
N LYS A 730 21.00 9.23 -20.01
CA LYS A 730 22.24 9.99 -19.90
C LYS A 730 22.53 10.83 -21.16
N GLU A 731 22.26 10.32 -22.36
CA GLU A 731 22.45 11.04 -23.61
C GLU A 731 21.45 12.19 -23.74
N VAL A 732 20.22 12.01 -23.25
CA VAL A 732 19.22 13.09 -23.14
C VAL A 732 19.71 14.19 -22.21
N ILE A 733 20.16 13.84 -21.00
CA ILE A 733 20.64 14.83 -20.02
C ILE A 733 21.85 15.57 -20.57
N LEU A 734 22.94 14.85 -20.89
CA LEU A 734 24.23 15.48 -21.17
C LEU A 734 24.37 15.99 -22.61
N GLY A 735 23.72 15.31 -23.56
CA GLY A 735 23.85 15.59 -24.99
C GLY A 735 22.75 16.49 -25.55
N VAL A 736 21.60 16.60 -24.86
CA VAL A 736 20.43 17.33 -25.36
C VAL A 736 20.02 18.46 -24.41
N LEU A 737 19.75 18.15 -23.13
CA LEU A 737 19.19 19.11 -22.17
C LEU A 737 20.26 20.04 -21.56
N ASP A 738 21.46 19.54 -21.32
CA ASP A 738 22.61 20.34 -20.87
C ASP A 738 23.35 21.01 -22.06
N PHE A 739 22.89 20.81 -23.29
CA PHE A 739 23.48 21.44 -24.46
C PHE A 739 23.15 22.94 -24.48
N GLU A 740 24.19 23.79 -24.45
CA GLU A 740 24.03 25.22 -24.20
C GLU A 740 23.32 25.98 -25.35
N GLU A 741 23.44 25.53 -26.60
CA GLU A 741 22.87 26.23 -27.75
C GLU A 741 21.38 25.94 -27.95
N ASP A 742 20.68 26.86 -28.61
CA ASP A 742 19.25 26.76 -28.91
C ASP A 742 18.96 25.86 -30.10
N TRP A 743 17.85 25.14 -30.05
CA TRP A 743 17.46 24.11 -31.00
C TRP A 743 16.57 24.67 -32.12
N PRO A 744 16.77 24.19 -33.36
CA PRO A 744 15.96 24.61 -34.48
C PRO A 744 14.50 24.20 -34.28
N ASN A 745 13.58 25.06 -34.72
CA ASN A 745 12.15 24.78 -34.80
C ASN A 745 11.65 24.99 -36.22
N GLU A 746 10.51 24.39 -36.57
CA GLU A 746 9.94 24.51 -37.93
C GLU A 746 9.45 25.92 -38.27
N ASP A 747 9.15 26.75 -37.27
CA ASP A 747 8.81 28.15 -37.50
C ASP A 747 10.05 29.03 -37.74
N GLY A 748 11.24 28.42 -37.77
CA GLY A 748 12.51 29.08 -38.04
C GLY A 748 13.09 29.86 -36.86
N ILE A 749 12.50 29.73 -35.66
CA ILE A 749 12.99 30.40 -34.45
C ILE A 749 13.67 29.38 -33.54
N ASP A 750 14.97 29.58 -33.32
CA ASP A 750 15.73 28.73 -32.40
C ASP A 750 15.26 28.98 -30.95
N ARG A 751 15.09 27.90 -30.18
CA ARG A 751 14.64 27.95 -28.79
C ARG A 751 15.43 27.04 -27.89
N ALA A 752 15.51 27.38 -26.61
CA ALA A 752 16.16 26.53 -25.62
C ALA A 752 15.51 25.14 -25.48
N VAL A 753 14.19 25.08 -25.66
CA VAL A 753 13.39 23.86 -25.77
C VAL A 753 12.51 23.97 -27.03
N PRO A 754 12.52 22.96 -27.92
CA PRO A 754 11.64 22.94 -29.09
C PRO A 754 10.16 23.00 -28.73
N MET A 755 9.32 23.45 -29.67
CA MET A 755 7.88 23.52 -29.45
C MET A 755 7.25 22.13 -29.33
N ALA A 756 6.41 21.94 -28.31
CA ALA A 756 5.62 20.73 -28.11
C ALA A 756 4.47 20.63 -29.13
N ARG A 757 4.26 19.46 -29.75
CA ARG A 757 3.26 19.25 -30.81
C ARG A 757 2.49 17.95 -30.67
N GLU A 758 1.25 17.94 -31.13
CA GLU A 758 0.39 16.75 -31.14
C GLU A 758 0.64 15.89 -32.38
N GLU A 759 0.44 14.57 -32.26
CA GLU A 759 0.66 13.59 -33.34
C GLU A 759 -0.67 13.19 -34.02
N GLU A 760 -1.30 14.13 -34.71
CA GLU A 760 -2.67 14.04 -35.25
C GLU A 760 -2.87 12.90 -36.27
N ASP A 761 -1.91 12.67 -37.18
CA ASP A 761 -2.02 11.68 -38.27
C ASP A 761 -1.17 10.41 -38.04
N CYS A 762 -0.90 10.09 -36.78
CA CYS A 762 -0.10 8.91 -36.46
C CYS A 762 -0.95 7.63 -36.41
N VAL A 763 -0.53 6.64 -37.22
CA VAL A 763 -1.09 5.29 -37.24
C VAL A 763 0.00 4.29 -36.91
N ASP A 764 -0.28 3.44 -35.91
CA ASP A 764 0.53 2.29 -35.57
C ASP A 764 0.07 1.04 -36.31
N CYS A 765 0.97 0.08 -36.49
CA CYS A 765 0.65 -1.28 -36.95
C CYS A 765 -0.18 -1.37 -38.24
N PHE A 766 -0.05 -0.42 -39.16
CA PHE A 766 -0.79 -0.39 -40.44
C PHE A 766 -0.62 -1.64 -41.31
N LYS A 767 0.38 -2.48 -41.03
CA LYS A 767 0.63 -3.77 -41.71
C LYS A 767 -0.19 -4.94 -41.13
N TRP A 768 -0.90 -4.72 -40.02
CA TRP A 768 -1.68 -5.71 -39.29
C TRP A 768 -3.18 -5.49 -39.51
N GLU A 769 -3.91 -6.59 -39.64
CA GLU A 769 -5.38 -6.62 -39.65
C GLU A 769 -5.84 -7.09 -38.28
N PHE A 770 -6.59 -6.25 -37.57
CA PHE A 770 -7.15 -6.55 -36.24
C PHE A 770 -8.64 -6.93 -36.37
N GLY A 771 -9.09 -7.92 -35.60
CA GLY A 771 -10.47 -8.39 -35.61
C GLY A 771 -10.69 -9.57 -34.67
N HIS A 772 -11.87 -10.18 -34.70
CA HIS A 772 -12.19 -11.39 -33.94
C HIS A 772 -11.86 -12.61 -34.82
N PHE A 773 -10.72 -13.23 -34.59
CA PHE A 773 -10.22 -14.36 -35.38
C PHE A 773 -10.11 -15.66 -34.58
N LYS A 774 -10.25 -15.61 -33.25
CA LYS A 774 -10.12 -16.77 -32.36
C LYS A 774 -11.40 -17.21 -31.67
N ASP A 775 -12.48 -16.45 -31.73
CA ASP A 775 -13.79 -16.91 -31.29
C ASP A 775 -14.21 -18.11 -32.12
N LYS A 776 -14.16 -19.30 -31.52
CA LYS A 776 -14.87 -20.45 -32.05
C LYS A 776 -16.35 -20.20 -31.80
N ASP A 777 -17.09 -20.15 -32.89
CA ASP A 777 -18.54 -20.30 -32.89
C ASP A 777 -18.92 -21.48 -31.98
N PRO A 778 -19.75 -21.29 -30.93
CA PRO A 778 -20.20 -22.39 -30.08
C PRO A 778 -21.14 -23.36 -30.81
N ASP A 779 -21.54 -23.05 -32.06
CA ASP A 779 -22.41 -23.87 -32.90
C ASP A 779 -21.69 -24.70 -34.00
N ILE A 780 -20.41 -25.06 -33.80
CA ILE A 780 -19.72 -26.10 -34.60
C ILE A 780 -19.12 -27.23 -33.74
#